data_AF-A0A4U6XM59-F1
#
_entry.id   AF-A0A4U6XM59-F1
#
_cell.length_a   1.000
_cell.length_b   1.000
_cell.length_c   1.000
_cell.angle_alpha   90.00
_cell.angle_beta   90.00
_cell.angle_gamma   90.00
#
_symmetry.space_group_name_H-M   'P 1'
#
loop_
_entity.id
_entity.type
_entity.pdbx_description
1 polymer ?
#
loop_
_entity_poly.entity_id
_entity_poly.type
_entity_poly.pdbx_seq_one_letter_code
_entity_poly.pdbx_strand_id
1 'polypeptide(L)'
;MSSSQPSRFSSPIPGADGRKSQFNYKHLSQLATYNPSCPLRVIAHVDLDAFYAQCEMVRLGIPKDQPLAVQQWQGLIAVNYPAREHGIGRHCTLTDARKLCPTLVAQHVATWREGDEKWAYRDDAAANIQSDKVSLDPYRLECRKILAVIKESLPSDLQRVEKASIDEVFLDLSAQVHAILLGRFPELANPPPYDDPTEKLPGPSVAALDWRADALVDLNEDEESMDPDWDDVANLIGSEIVRHVRGQIFERLQYTCSAGIAKNKLLSKLGSGHKKPNQQTVIRNRAVSHFLSGFKFTKIRNLGGKLGENVVSTFNTDAVSELLAIPLDQMKAKLGHDTGSWVHNTIRGIDPTEVNSRTQIKSMLSAKSFRPYINTPEQAVRWLRIFAADIFARLVEEGVLENKRRPRTINLHHRHDGQTKSRQGPIPQGKTLDEQALFELAKSLMNQIMAEGSIWPCANLSLSVGGFEEGVTGNMGIGAFLLKGEEAQALRQTGREASRPSASEEKPSFKRQRMDGGAIDRFFTRSISTDDEPHFTKATAEKGFDTRNEAMLREPPAAAPTSTAPEGHSDSYQMPIVAFACSRCNARFETPDERQSHEDWHFAKDLQDEEHVVSTVVNSATRRSGPKPSGASAKRGGRGGKLEQGQSKLKFG
;
A
#
# COMPACT_ATOMS: atom_id res chain seq x y z
N MET A 1 29.63 17.67 -33.80
CA MET A 1 30.04 16.31 -33.38
C MET A 1 30.99 16.44 -32.21
N SER A 2 30.76 15.69 -31.13
CA SER A 2 31.79 15.27 -30.17
C SER A 2 31.24 14.02 -29.47
N SER A 3 32.04 12.97 -29.33
CA SER A 3 31.57 11.63 -28.95
C SER A 3 31.53 11.44 -27.44
N SER A 4 30.39 11.01 -26.91
CA SER A 4 30.29 10.48 -25.54
C SER A 4 31.13 9.21 -25.38
N GLN A 5 31.99 9.17 -24.36
CA GLN A 5 32.63 7.92 -23.92
C GLN A 5 31.76 7.25 -22.84
N PRO A 6 31.68 5.90 -22.82
CA PRO A 6 31.09 5.19 -21.71
C PRO A 6 31.96 5.32 -20.45
N SER A 7 31.33 5.46 -19.29
CA SER A 7 31.99 5.57 -18.00
C SER A 7 32.79 4.30 -17.68
N ARG A 8 34.12 4.42 -17.60
CA ARG A 8 34.97 3.36 -17.06
C ARG A 8 34.81 3.31 -15.55
N PHE A 9 34.47 2.14 -15.02
CA PHE A 9 34.62 1.86 -13.59
C PHE A 9 36.10 2.00 -13.20
N SER A 10 36.37 2.59 -12.04
CA SER A 10 37.74 2.60 -11.49
C SER A 10 38.20 1.17 -11.24
N SER A 11 39.44 0.85 -11.58
CA SER A 11 40.03 -0.45 -11.26
C SER A 11 40.13 -0.61 -9.74
N PRO A 12 39.92 -1.83 -9.19
CA PRO A 12 40.13 -2.09 -7.78
C PRO A 12 41.61 -1.95 -7.42
N ILE A 13 41.90 -1.39 -6.25
CA ILE A 13 43.26 -1.23 -5.73
C ILE A 13 43.71 -2.57 -5.11
N PRO A 14 44.83 -3.18 -5.55
CA PRO A 14 45.40 -4.33 -4.85
C PRO A 14 45.93 -3.88 -3.49
N GLY A 15 45.21 -4.21 -2.41
CA GLY A 15 45.54 -3.76 -1.05
C GLY A 15 44.37 -3.54 -0.09
N ALA A 16 43.12 -3.78 -0.50
CA ALA A 16 41.94 -3.63 0.37
C ALA A 16 41.78 -4.72 1.46
N ASP A 17 42.64 -5.76 1.46
CA ASP A 17 42.65 -6.84 2.45
C ASP A 17 43.08 -6.36 3.85
N GLY A 18 42.14 -5.80 4.61
CA GLY A 18 42.36 -5.48 6.03
C GLY A 18 41.21 -4.76 6.74
N ARG A 19 40.47 -3.87 6.07
CA ARG A 19 39.35 -3.14 6.68
C ARG A 19 38.12 -4.05 6.79
N LYS A 20 37.90 -4.71 7.93
CA LYS A 20 36.61 -5.37 8.25
C LYS A 20 35.52 -4.30 8.48
N SER A 21 34.33 -4.51 7.91
CA SER A 21 33.15 -3.62 8.07
C SER A 21 32.67 -3.52 9.54
N GLN A 22 31.86 -2.52 9.86
CA GLN A 22 31.04 -2.52 11.08
C GLN A 22 29.84 -3.51 11.01
N PHE A 23 29.46 -3.96 9.81
CA PHE A 23 28.34 -4.87 9.56
C PHE A 23 28.78 -6.33 9.38
N ASN A 24 27.83 -7.26 9.48
CA ASN A 24 28.03 -8.71 9.39
C ASN A 24 27.06 -9.37 8.40
N TYR A 25 27.30 -10.64 8.09
CA TYR A 25 26.46 -11.42 7.16
C TYR A 25 25.00 -11.51 7.61
N LYS A 26 24.73 -11.47 8.92
CA LYS A 26 23.38 -11.38 9.48
C LYS A 26 22.66 -10.09 9.07
N HIS A 27 23.32 -8.92 9.13
CA HIS A 27 22.73 -7.67 8.64
C HIS A 27 22.45 -7.71 7.14
N LEU A 28 23.34 -8.33 6.34
CA LEU A 28 23.13 -8.51 4.90
C LEU A 28 21.89 -9.39 4.62
N SER A 29 21.77 -10.55 5.28
CA SER A 29 20.60 -11.44 5.18
C SER A 29 19.30 -10.77 5.68
N GLN A 30 19.38 -9.98 6.75
CA GLN A 30 18.25 -9.20 7.27
C GLN A 30 17.79 -8.08 6.32
N LEU A 31 18.66 -7.60 5.43
CA LEU A 31 18.32 -6.61 4.40
C LEU A 31 17.41 -7.23 3.32
N ALA A 32 17.67 -8.47 2.90
CA ALA A 32 16.83 -9.22 1.95
C ALA A 32 15.40 -9.46 2.45
N THR A 33 15.22 -9.55 3.77
CA THR A 33 13.94 -9.88 4.43
C THR A 33 13.17 -8.65 4.91
N TYR A 34 13.59 -7.43 4.53
CA TYR A 34 12.99 -6.14 4.95
C TYR A 34 12.94 -5.93 6.48
N ASN A 35 13.87 -6.55 7.23
CA ASN A 35 13.80 -6.54 8.69
C ASN A 35 13.90 -5.08 9.25
N PRO A 36 12.92 -4.60 10.03
CA PRO A 36 12.88 -3.20 10.45
C PRO A 36 14.01 -2.78 11.39
N SER A 37 14.70 -3.75 12.00
CA SER A 37 15.86 -3.56 12.89
C SER A 37 17.21 -3.70 12.16
N CYS A 38 17.24 -3.99 10.86
CA CYS A 38 18.47 -4.07 10.09
C CYS A 38 19.14 -2.69 10.00
N PRO A 39 20.44 -2.52 10.35
CA PRO A 39 21.10 -1.22 10.28
C PRO A 39 21.44 -0.78 8.84
N LEU A 40 21.45 -1.73 7.89
CA LEU A 40 21.60 -1.50 6.45
C LEU A 40 20.27 -1.13 5.75
N ARG A 41 19.13 -1.18 6.46
CA ARG A 41 17.78 -0.94 5.91
C ARG A 41 17.72 0.37 5.12
N VAL A 42 16.97 0.39 4.00
CA VAL A 42 16.87 1.59 3.15
C VAL A 42 15.42 1.96 2.89
N ILE A 43 14.97 3.06 3.49
CA ILE A 43 13.63 3.62 3.32
C ILE A 43 13.70 4.90 2.50
N ALA A 44 12.80 5.00 1.52
CA ALA A 44 12.50 6.25 0.85
C ALA A 44 11.14 6.80 1.29
N HIS A 45 11.01 8.12 1.37
CA HIS A 45 9.74 8.84 1.42
C HIS A 45 9.69 9.80 0.23
N VAL A 46 8.65 9.69 -0.59
CA VAL A 46 8.41 10.50 -1.79
C VAL A 46 7.18 11.38 -1.55
N ASP A 47 7.31 12.67 -1.84
CA ASP A 47 6.39 13.73 -1.42
C ASP A 47 6.17 14.71 -2.59
N LEU A 48 4.92 14.83 -3.05
CA LEU A 48 4.57 15.58 -4.26
C LEU A 48 4.54 17.10 -4.03
N ASP A 49 5.37 17.82 -4.78
CA ASP A 49 5.64 19.24 -4.56
C ASP A 49 4.38 20.09 -4.74
N ALA A 50 3.89 20.70 -3.64
CA ALA A 50 2.68 21.52 -3.66
C ALA A 50 1.44 20.81 -4.27
N PHE A 51 1.40 19.47 -4.21
CA PHE A 51 0.63 18.55 -5.06
C PHE A 51 -0.57 19.13 -5.83
N TYR A 52 -1.65 19.58 -5.15
CA TYR A 52 -2.85 20.04 -5.85
C TYR A 52 -2.59 21.22 -6.81
N ALA A 53 -1.65 22.11 -6.46
CA ALA A 53 -1.26 23.21 -7.34
C ALA A 53 -0.59 22.69 -8.62
N GLN A 54 0.26 21.67 -8.53
CA GLN A 54 0.77 21.01 -9.73
C GLN A 54 -0.32 20.30 -10.53
N CYS A 55 -1.30 19.64 -9.90
CA CYS A 55 -2.44 19.04 -10.61
C CYS A 55 -3.20 20.08 -11.43
N GLU A 56 -3.47 21.26 -10.88
CA GLU A 56 -4.12 22.34 -11.64
C GLU A 56 -3.18 22.92 -12.70
N MET A 57 -1.88 23.06 -12.44
CA MET A 57 -0.91 23.53 -13.44
C MET A 57 -0.82 22.59 -14.65
N VAL A 58 -0.72 21.28 -14.42
CA VAL A 58 -0.69 20.26 -15.48
C VAL A 58 -2.03 20.21 -16.22
N ARG A 59 -3.17 20.25 -15.52
CA ARG A 59 -4.51 20.26 -16.13
C ARG A 59 -4.79 21.49 -17.00
N LEU A 60 -4.24 22.65 -16.63
CA LEU A 60 -4.46 23.93 -17.30
C LEU A 60 -3.34 24.33 -18.29
N GLY A 61 -2.24 23.56 -18.37
CA GLY A 61 -1.07 23.91 -19.18
C GLY A 61 -0.32 25.15 -18.67
N ILE A 62 -0.37 25.43 -17.37
CA ILE A 62 0.20 26.65 -16.78
C ILE A 62 1.72 26.52 -16.57
N PRO A 63 2.54 27.51 -16.98
CA PRO A 63 3.99 27.52 -16.79
C PRO A 63 4.44 27.33 -15.33
N LYS A 64 5.65 26.76 -15.15
CA LYS A 64 6.19 26.40 -13.82
C LYS A 64 6.52 27.59 -12.94
N ASP A 65 6.80 28.73 -13.56
CA ASP A 65 7.15 30.04 -13.01
C ASP A 65 5.93 30.92 -12.69
N GLN A 66 4.76 30.65 -13.27
CA GLN A 66 3.54 31.41 -13.01
C GLN A 66 3.03 31.17 -11.57
N PRO A 67 2.85 32.21 -10.73
CA PRO A 67 2.22 32.07 -9.42
C PRO A 67 0.80 31.49 -9.51
N LEU A 68 0.58 30.37 -8.83
CA LEU A 68 -0.71 29.67 -8.75
C LEU A 68 -1.02 29.18 -7.34
N ALA A 69 -2.28 29.35 -6.93
CA ALA A 69 -2.85 28.75 -5.74
C ALA A 69 -4.17 28.01 -6.04
N VAL A 70 -4.40 26.94 -5.31
CA VAL A 70 -5.68 26.21 -5.31
C VAL A 70 -6.51 26.70 -4.14
N GLN A 71 -7.73 27.17 -4.43
CA GLN A 71 -8.65 27.69 -3.43
C GLN A 71 -9.79 26.72 -3.14
N GLN A 72 -10.20 26.68 -1.87
CA GLN A 72 -11.39 26.00 -1.39
C GLN A 72 -12.31 27.03 -0.75
N TRP A 73 -13.38 27.38 -1.46
CA TRP A 73 -14.19 28.57 -1.18
C TRP A 73 -13.29 29.82 -1.19
N GLN A 74 -13.13 30.50 -0.06
CA GLN A 74 -12.36 31.74 0.08
C GLN A 74 -10.91 31.54 0.56
N GLY A 75 -10.52 30.32 0.94
CA GLY A 75 -9.21 30.03 1.56
C GLY A 75 -8.31 29.17 0.67
N LEU A 76 -7.01 29.47 0.65
CA LEU A 76 -6.02 28.72 -0.13
C LEU A 76 -5.62 27.40 0.56
N ILE A 77 -5.69 26.29 -0.17
CA ILE A 77 -5.38 24.93 0.35
C ILE A 77 -4.06 24.38 -0.18
N ALA A 78 -3.60 24.83 -1.35
CA ALA A 78 -2.28 24.56 -1.90
C ALA A 78 -1.75 25.79 -2.65
N VAL A 79 -0.44 25.99 -2.62
CA VAL A 79 0.25 27.16 -3.20
C VAL A 79 1.55 26.68 -3.83
N ASN A 80 1.80 26.99 -5.10
CA ASN A 80 3.04 26.63 -5.80
C ASN A 80 4.22 27.50 -5.33
N TYR A 81 5.44 27.15 -5.73
CA TYR A 81 6.65 27.80 -5.19
C TYR A 81 6.80 29.28 -5.60
N PRO A 82 6.57 29.69 -6.86
CA PRO A 82 6.55 31.11 -7.24
C PRO A 82 5.54 31.96 -6.47
N ALA A 83 4.38 31.40 -6.10
CA ALA A 83 3.43 32.11 -5.23
C ALA A 83 3.92 32.21 -3.77
N ARG A 84 4.68 31.23 -3.26
CA ARG A 84 5.28 31.31 -1.91
C ARG A 84 6.38 32.35 -1.80
N GLU A 85 7.11 32.61 -2.89
CA GLU A 85 8.13 33.68 -2.96
C GLU A 85 7.51 35.07 -2.72
N HIS A 86 6.23 35.26 -3.10
CA HIS A 86 5.42 36.43 -2.77
C HIS A 86 4.86 36.42 -1.33
N GLY A 87 5.33 35.52 -0.46
CA GLY A 87 4.85 35.36 0.92
C GLY A 87 3.48 34.68 1.05
N ILE A 88 2.91 34.12 -0.02
CA ILE A 88 1.56 33.54 0.02
C ILE A 88 1.59 32.18 0.72
N GLY A 89 0.97 32.13 1.91
CA GLY A 89 0.81 30.92 2.70
C GLY A 89 -0.44 30.11 2.34
N ARG A 90 -0.42 28.84 2.73
CA ARG A 90 -1.65 28.05 2.90
C ARG A 90 -2.50 28.69 4.02
N HIS A 91 -3.82 28.63 3.90
CA HIS A 91 -4.80 29.30 4.76
C HIS A 91 -4.89 30.83 4.65
N CYS A 92 -4.11 31.50 3.78
CA CYS A 92 -4.41 32.86 3.35
C CYS A 92 -5.77 32.93 2.64
N THR A 93 -6.43 34.10 2.68
CA THR A 93 -7.62 34.35 1.84
C THR A 93 -7.19 34.66 0.40
N LEU A 94 -8.09 34.45 -0.57
CA LEU A 94 -7.87 34.92 -1.94
C LEU A 94 -7.58 36.43 -1.98
N THR A 95 -8.35 37.21 -1.22
CA THR A 95 -8.27 38.68 -1.19
C THR A 95 -6.90 39.15 -0.71
N ASP A 96 -6.31 38.50 0.28
CA ASP A 96 -4.99 38.88 0.80
C ASP A 96 -3.87 38.37 -0.11
N ALA A 97 -4.01 37.16 -0.67
CA ALA A 97 -3.05 36.64 -1.64
C ALA A 97 -2.97 37.51 -2.91
N ARG A 98 -4.10 38.08 -3.38
CA ARG A 98 -4.12 39.04 -4.50
C ARG A 98 -3.52 40.41 -4.19
N LYS A 99 -3.44 40.83 -2.92
CA LYS A 99 -2.67 42.03 -2.52
C LYS A 99 -1.16 41.80 -2.64
N LEU A 100 -0.71 40.59 -2.33
CA LEU A 100 0.71 40.18 -2.40
C LEU A 100 1.16 39.87 -3.84
N CYS A 101 0.28 39.25 -4.63
CA CYS A 101 0.56 38.90 -6.03
C CYS A 101 -0.70 39.15 -6.89
N PRO A 102 -0.83 40.33 -7.54
CA PRO A 102 -1.98 40.64 -8.39
C PRO A 102 -2.15 39.68 -9.58
N THR A 103 -1.04 39.16 -10.10
CA THR A 103 -0.96 38.18 -11.21
C THR A 103 -1.26 36.73 -10.80
N LEU A 104 -1.62 36.48 -9.55
CA LEU A 104 -1.92 35.13 -9.03
C LEU A 104 -3.09 34.47 -9.78
N VAL A 105 -2.82 33.30 -10.36
CA VAL A 105 -3.88 32.39 -10.82
C VAL A 105 -4.46 31.67 -9.61
N ALA A 106 -5.78 31.74 -9.45
CA ALA A 106 -6.50 31.13 -8.35
C ALA A 106 -7.55 30.15 -8.87
N GLN A 107 -7.20 28.86 -8.93
CA GLN A 107 -8.11 27.81 -9.41
C GLN A 107 -8.92 27.27 -8.24
N HIS A 108 -10.25 27.31 -8.33
CA HIS A 108 -11.12 26.64 -7.36
C HIS A 108 -11.12 25.12 -7.60
N VAL A 109 -11.14 24.34 -6.53
CA VAL A 109 -11.40 22.89 -6.57
C VAL A 109 -12.70 22.56 -7.31
N ALA A 110 -12.82 21.36 -7.89
CA ALA A 110 -14.08 20.89 -8.46
C ALA A 110 -15.20 20.84 -7.40
N THR A 111 -16.46 20.95 -7.82
CA THR A 111 -17.64 20.82 -6.95
C THR A 111 -18.65 19.78 -7.41
N TRP A 112 -19.45 19.31 -6.46
CA TRP A 112 -20.72 18.63 -6.64
C TRP A 112 -21.86 19.61 -6.30
N ARG A 113 -22.91 19.65 -7.12
CA ARG A 113 -24.16 20.41 -6.95
C ARG A 113 -25.35 19.46 -6.87
N GLU A 114 -26.50 19.91 -6.36
CA GLU A 114 -27.72 19.08 -6.32
C GLU A 114 -28.15 18.71 -7.76
N GLY A 115 -28.22 17.40 -8.06
CA GLY A 115 -28.51 16.87 -9.40
C GLY A 115 -27.29 16.47 -10.25
N ASP A 116 -26.06 16.65 -9.76
CA ASP A 116 -24.85 16.17 -10.43
C ASP A 116 -24.72 14.64 -10.38
N GLU A 117 -24.59 13.98 -11.54
CA GLU A 117 -24.08 12.58 -11.63
C GLU A 117 -22.57 12.49 -11.36
N LYS A 118 -21.85 13.59 -11.57
CA LYS A 118 -20.39 13.71 -11.40
C LYS A 118 -20.01 15.13 -11.00
N TRP A 119 -18.90 15.26 -10.27
CA TRP A 119 -18.28 16.55 -10.00
C TRP A 119 -17.84 17.27 -11.28
N ALA A 120 -17.74 18.60 -11.21
CA ALA A 120 -17.24 19.44 -12.30
C ALA A 120 -16.41 20.62 -11.75
N TYR A 121 -15.47 21.13 -12.55
CA TYR A 121 -14.90 22.45 -12.33
C TYR A 121 -15.93 23.52 -12.76
N ARG A 122 -16.08 24.58 -11.97
CA ARG A 122 -17.01 25.69 -12.22
C ARG A 122 -16.42 27.01 -11.76
N ASP A 123 -16.59 28.06 -12.57
CA ASP A 123 -16.10 29.40 -12.23
C ASP A 123 -16.94 30.05 -11.11
N ASP A 124 -18.22 29.67 -11.02
CA ASP A 124 -19.15 30.14 -9.98
C ASP A 124 -18.96 29.47 -8.60
N ALA A 125 -18.07 28.46 -8.50
CA ALA A 125 -17.97 27.58 -7.33
C ALA A 125 -17.67 28.33 -6.02
N ALA A 126 -16.83 29.38 -6.08
CA ALA A 126 -16.45 30.16 -4.89
C ALA A 126 -17.61 30.96 -4.27
N ALA A 127 -18.63 31.30 -5.07
CA ALA A 127 -19.85 31.97 -4.60
C ALA A 127 -20.89 30.96 -4.09
N ASN A 128 -20.98 29.78 -4.71
CA ASN A 128 -22.00 28.76 -4.46
C ASN A 128 -21.73 27.88 -3.23
N ILE A 129 -21.05 28.41 -2.19
CA ILE A 129 -20.78 27.68 -0.93
C ILE A 129 -22.06 27.19 -0.22
N GLN A 130 -23.24 27.75 -0.51
CA GLN A 130 -24.51 27.33 0.10
C GLN A 130 -25.18 26.14 -0.59
N SER A 131 -24.88 25.86 -1.86
CA SER A 131 -25.43 24.75 -2.65
C SER A 131 -24.43 23.63 -2.93
N ASP A 132 -23.14 23.97 -3.06
CA ASP A 132 -22.13 23.07 -3.59
C ASP A 132 -21.33 22.37 -2.48
N LYS A 133 -20.87 21.14 -2.74
CA LYS A 133 -19.83 20.45 -1.97
C LYS A 133 -18.54 20.41 -2.79
N VAL A 134 -17.38 20.44 -2.12
CA VAL A 134 -16.07 20.20 -2.75
C VAL A 134 -15.92 18.74 -3.22
N SER A 135 -15.41 18.54 -4.43
CA SER A 135 -14.72 17.32 -4.85
C SER A 135 -13.21 17.50 -4.68
N LEU A 136 -12.54 16.42 -4.26
CA LEU A 136 -11.06 16.30 -4.29
C LEU A 136 -10.64 15.13 -5.19
N ASP A 137 -11.56 14.65 -6.01
CA ASP A 137 -11.42 13.45 -6.84
C ASP A 137 -10.48 13.62 -8.03
N PRO A 138 -10.33 14.82 -8.66
CA PRO A 138 -9.20 15.10 -9.54
C PRO A 138 -7.86 14.72 -8.91
N TYR A 139 -7.59 15.19 -7.69
CA TYR A 139 -6.33 14.92 -6.99
C TYR A 139 -6.20 13.44 -6.57
N ARG A 140 -7.31 12.73 -6.34
CA ARG A 140 -7.32 11.28 -6.07
C ARG A 140 -7.03 10.45 -7.32
N LEU A 141 -7.50 10.89 -8.49
CA LEU A 141 -7.18 10.31 -9.80
C LEU A 141 -5.71 10.47 -10.12
N GLU A 142 -5.15 11.68 -10.01
CA GLU A 142 -3.72 11.91 -10.25
C GLU A 142 -2.84 11.14 -9.25
N CYS A 143 -3.22 11.11 -7.97
CA CYS A 143 -2.57 10.28 -6.96
C CYS A 143 -2.54 8.78 -7.34
N ARG A 144 -3.62 8.24 -7.92
CA ARG A 144 -3.66 6.84 -8.40
C ARG A 144 -2.72 6.62 -9.60
N LYS A 145 -2.68 7.54 -10.56
CA LYS A 145 -1.73 7.49 -11.70
C LYS A 145 -0.27 7.50 -11.21
N ILE A 146 0.08 8.43 -10.32
CA ILE A 146 1.45 8.56 -9.80
C ILE A 146 1.84 7.30 -9.01
N LEU A 147 0.93 6.75 -8.21
CA LEU A 147 1.19 5.51 -7.46
C LEU A 147 1.34 4.28 -8.37
N ALA A 148 0.67 4.25 -9.53
CA ALA A 148 0.90 3.23 -10.55
C ALA A 148 2.31 3.37 -11.16
N VAL A 149 2.71 4.59 -11.58
CA VAL A 149 4.06 4.85 -12.10
C VAL A 149 5.16 4.51 -11.07
N ILE A 150 4.95 4.82 -9.79
CA ILE A 150 5.87 4.41 -8.70
C ILE A 150 6.04 2.89 -8.66
N LYS A 151 4.95 2.11 -8.74
CA LYS A 151 5.01 0.65 -8.77
C LYS A 151 5.66 0.12 -10.04
N GLU A 152 5.27 0.63 -11.21
CA GLU A 152 5.83 0.25 -12.51
C GLU A 152 7.34 0.53 -12.63
N SER A 153 7.88 1.40 -11.78
CA SER A 153 9.31 1.74 -11.69
C SER A 153 10.10 0.88 -10.70
N LEU A 154 9.48 -0.16 -10.12
CA LEU A 154 10.07 -1.07 -9.12
C LEU A 154 9.85 -2.55 -9.51
N PRO A 155 10.82 -3.45 -9.25
CA PRO A 155 10.67 -4.88 -9.53
C PRO A 155 9.39 -5.45 -8.90
N SER A 156 8.60 -6.20 -9.69
CA SER A 156 7.24 -6.63 -9.34
C SER A 156 7.15 -7.48 -8.07
N ASP A 157 8.19 -8.24 -7.80
CA ASP A 157 8.42 -9.10 -6.64
C ASP A 157 8.86 -8.33 -5.38
N LEU A 158 9.40 -7.11 -5.54
CA LEU A 158 10.00 -6.32 -4.46
C LEU A 158 9.19 -5.04 -4.09
N GLN A 159 7.92 -4.94 -4.51
CA GLN A 159 7.11 -3.71 -4.36
C GLN A 159 6.58 -3.43 -2.93
N ARG A 160 7.47 -3.14 -1.98
CA ARG A 160 7.08 -2.68 -0.62
C ARG A 160 6.72 -1.19 -0.61
N VAL A 161 5.48 -0.89 -1.03
CA VAL A 161 4.96 0.48 -1.18
C VAL A 161 3.82 0.79 -0.19
N GLU A 162 4.01 1.74 0.73
CA GLU A 162 2.98 2.25 1.63
C GLU A 162 2.48 3.62 1.16
N LYS A 163 1.16 3.75 0.95
CA LYS A 163 0.52 5.05 0.71
C LYS A 163 0.25 5.74 2.05
N ALA A 164 0.97 6.82 2.35
CA ALA A 164 0.87 7.53 3.63
C ALA A 164 -0.24 8.60 3.63
N SER A 165 -0.41 9.32 2.51
CA SER A 165 -1.44 10.37 2.36
C SER A 165 -2.06 10.34 0.94
N ILE A 166 -2.47 11.50 0.40
CA ILE A 166 -2.81 11.68 -1.02
C ILE A 166 -1.58 12.08 -1.86
N ASP A 167 -0.54 12.60 -1.22
CA ASP A 167 0.67 13.21 -1.80
C ASP A 167 1.99 12.55 -1.33
N GLU A 168 1.92 11.63 -0.36
CA GLU A 168 3.07 10.99 0.30
C GLU A 168 3.05 9.45 0.17
N VAL A 169 4.21 8.88 -0.14
CA VAL A 169 4.44 7.43 -0.28
C VAL A 169 5.75 7.03 0.40
N PHE A 170 5.76 5.93 1.17
CA PHE A 170 7.00 5.28 1.63
C PHE A 170 7.32 4.05 0.77
N LEU A 171 8.61 3.83 0.53
CA LEU A 171 9.16 2.64 -0.12
C LEU A 171 10.14 1.96 0.85
N ASP A 172 10.05 0.64 1.03
CA ASP A 172 11.13 -0.14 1.65
C ASP A 172 11.97 -0.77 0.53
N LEU A 173 13.14 -0.19 0.26
CA LEU A 173 14.00 -0.58 -0.86
C LEU A 173 14.97 -1.70 -0.47
N SER A 174 14.95 -2.15 0.79
CA SER A 174 15.95 -3.04 1.39
C SER A 174 16.30 -4.27 0.54
N ALA A 175 15.32 -5.08 0.13
CA ALA A 175 15.61 -6.28 -0.67
C ALA A 175 16.10 -5.96 -2.10
N GLN A 176 15.66 -4.85 -2.69
CA GLN A 176 16.15 -4.39 -4.00
C GLN A 176 17.60 -3.89 -3.89
N VAL A 177 17.92 -3.16 -2.83
CA VAL A 177 19.30 -2.74 -2.51
C VAL A 177 20.18 -3.96 -2.23
N HIS A 178 19.70 -4.97 -1.51
CA HIS A 178 20.41 -6.24 -1.30
C HIS A 178 20.73 -6.95 -2.62
N ALA A 179 19.75 -7.10 -3.51
CA ALA A 179 19.97 -7.73 -4.82
C ALA A 179 21.00 -6.96 -5.67
N ILE A 180 20.96 -5.63 -5.64
CA ILE A 180 21.92 -4.78 -6.35
C ILE A 180 23.31 -4.80 -5.68
N LEU A 181 23.40 -4.90 -4.35
CA LEU A 181 24.66 -5.05 -3.62
C LEU A 181 25.37 -6.33 -4.06
N LEU A 182 24.71 -7.49 -4.00
CA LEU A 182 25.29 -8.76 -4.45
C LEU A 182 25.68 -8.76 -5.94
N GLY A 183 24.92 -8.05 -6.78
CA GLY A 183 25.22 -7.91 -8.22
C GLY A 183 26.35 -6.92 -8.55
N ARG A 184 26.68 -5.98 -7.64
CA ARG A 184 27.77 -4.99 -7.83
C ARG A 184 29.07 -5.35 -7.11
N PHE A 185 28.98 -6.09 -6.01
CA PHE A 185 30.07 -6.34 -5.08
C PHE A 185 30.23 -7.85 -4.84
N PRO A 186 30.98 -8.57 -5.69
CA PRO A 186 31.20 -10.01 -5.56
C PRO A 186 31.78 -10.44 -4.21
N GLU A 187 32.49 -9.54 -3.52
CA GLU A 187 32.99 -9.77 -2.15
C GLU A 187 31.88 -10.11 -1.15
N LEU A 188 30.65 -9.62 -1.36
CA LEU A 188 29.47 -9.90 -0.53
C LEU A 188 28.76 -11.21 -0.86
N ALA A 189 29.07 -11.84 -2.01
CA ALA A 189 28.42 -13.08 -2.45
C ALA A 189 29.05 -14.35 -1.84
N ASN A 190 30.16 -14.20 -1.12
CA ASN A 190 30.81 -15.30 -0.41
C ASN A 190 30.01 -15.71 0.83
N PRO A 191 29.96 -17.02 1.19
CA PRO A 191 29.33 -17.46 2.43
C PRO A 191 30.12 -16.96 3.66
N PRO A 192 29.46 -16.79 4.83
CA PRO A 192 30.14 -16.42 6.06
C PRO A 192 31.27 -17.40 6.41
N PRO A 193 32.44 -16.91 6.88
CA PRO A 193 33.49 -17.76 7.42
C PRO A 193 32.95 -18.67 8.53
N TYR A 194 33.29 -19.95 8.47
CA TYR A 194 32.84 -20.98 9.43
C TYR A 194 31.32 -21.16 9.55
N ASP A 195 30.55 -20.64 8.58
CA ASP A 195 29.08 -20.54 8.60
C ASP A 195 28.53 -19.67 9.76
N ASP A 196 29.34 -18.76 10.31
CA ASP A 196 28.91 -17.83 11.37
C ASP A 196 28.35 -16.53 10.78
N PRO A 197 27.02 -16.30 10.82
CA PRO A 197 26.42 -15.07 10.29
C PRO A 197 26.78 -13.82 11.11
N THR A 198 27.39 -13.96 12.30
CA THR A 198 27.83 -12.82 13.11
C THR A 198 29.19 -12.27 12.69
N GLU A 199 29.97 -13.02 11.90
CA GLU A 199 31.25 -12.53 11.37
C GLU A 199 31.08 -11.30 10.45
N LYS A 200 32.07 -10.42 10.51
CA LYS A 200 32.05 -9.14 9.82
C LYS A 200 32.22 -9.30 8.32
N LEU A 201 31.49 -8.49 7.56
CA LEU A 201 31.68 -8.36 6.12
C LEU A 201 33.09 -7.83 5.81
N PRO A 202 33.68 -8.16 4.64
CA PRO A 202 34.77 -7.36 4.09
C PRO A 202 34.33 -5.89 3.99
N GLY A 203 35.24 -4.93 4.12
CA GLY A 203 34.92 -3.52 3.85
C GLY A 203 34.61 -3.30 2.37
N PRO A 204 33.86 -2.25 2.01
CA PRO A 204 33.60 -1.94 0.61
C PRO A 204 34.90 -1.71 -0.18
N SER A 205 34.97 -2.27 -1.38
CA SER A 205 36.07 -2.04 -2.35
C SER A 205 36.12 -0.61 -2.93
N VAL A 206 35.30 0.32 -2.40
CA VAL A 206 35.08 1.68 -2.92
C VAL A 206 35.34 2.72 -1.84
N ALA A 207 36.37 3.55 -2.05
CA ALA A 207 36.76 4.61 -1.10
C ALA A 207 35.93 5.90 -1.21
N ALA A 208 35.19 6.13 -2.31
CA ALA A 208 34.43 7.36 -2.54
C ALA A 208 33.13 7.08 -3.33
N LEU A 209 32.05 7.80 -3.00
CA LEU A 209 30.70 7.56 -3.52
C LEU A 209 30.20 8.75 -4.38
N ASP A 210 29.76 8.48 -5.61
CA ASP A 210 29.14 9.48 -6.51
C ASP A 210 27.65 9.68 -6.18
N TRP A 211 27.37 10.61 -5.27
CA TRP A 211 26.00 11.02 -4.92
C TRP A 211 25.32 11.92 -5.97
N ARG A 212 26.04 12.31 -7.02
CA ARG A 212 25.59 13.20 -8.10
C ARG A 212 25.03 14.54 -7.59
N ALA A 213 23.77 14.82 -7.90
CA ALA A 213 23.10 16.09 -7.61
C ALA A 213 22.19 16.01 -6.38
N ASP A 214 22.28 14.93 -5.60
CA ASP A 214 21.49 14.75 -4.39
C ASP A 214 21.99 15.65 -3.27
N ALA A 215 21.07 16.15 -2.46
CA ALA A 215 21.43 16.85 -1.24
C ALA A 215 21.89 15.82 -0.18
N LEU A 216 23.17 15.84 0.17
CA LEU A 216 23.61 15.17 1.38
C LEU A 216 23.22 16.02 2.59
N VAL A 217 22.96 15.35 3.72
CA VAL A 217 23.12 16.01 5.01
C VAL A 217 24.59 16.01 5.39
N ASP A 218 25.03 17.17 5.87
CA ASP A 218 26.39 17.45 6.33
C ASP A 218 26.77 16.53 7.52
N LEU A 219 28.06 16.34 7.70
CA LEU A 219 28.66 15.50 8.73
C LEU A 219 29.49 16.35 9.69
N ASN A 220 29.88 15.77 10.83
CA ASN A 220 30.95 16.36 11.65
C ASN A 220 32.32 16.00 11.05
N GLU A 221 33.35 16.81 11.30
CA GLU A 221 34.71 16.64 10.74
C GLU A 221 35.27 15.22 10.94
N ASP A 222 35.08 14.63 12.13
CA ASP A 222 35.44 13.24 12.44
C ASP A 222 34.76 12.23 11.51
N GLU A 223 33.47 12.43 11.21
CA GLU A 223 32.65 11.53 10.40
C GLU A 223 32.91 11.69 8.89
N GLU A 224 33.46 12.82 8.45
CA GLU A 224 33.96 13.02 7.08
C GLU A 224 35.32 12.36 6.84
N SER A 225 36.16 12.26 7.88
CA SER A 225 37.48 11.63 7.81
C SER A 225 37.45 10.11 7.59
N MET A 226 36.31 9.46 7.80
CA MET A 226 36.15 8.01 7.71
C MET A 226 35.64 7.58 6.34
N ASP A 227 36.32 6.64 5.66
CA ASP A 227 35.81 6.04 4.40
C ASP A 227 34.37 5.48 4.56
N PRO A 228 33.56 5.39 3.48
CA PRO A 228 32.24 4.74 3.50
C PRO A 228 32.26 3.31 4.06
N ASP A 229 31.11 2.87 4.57
CA ASP A 229 30.82 1.46 4.87
C ASP A 229 29.52 1.04 4.15
N TRP A 230 29.08 -0.21 4.28
CA TRP A 230 27.99 -0.77 3.47
C TRP A 230 26.64 -0.07 3.63
N ASP A 231 26.40 0.67 4.71
CA ASP A 231 25.21 1.49 4.87
C ASP A 231 25.24 2.78 4.04
N ASP A 232 26.40 3.41 3.87
CA ASP A 232 26.57 4.51 2.92
C ASP A 232 26.36 3.99 1.47
N VAL A 233 26.91 2.82 1.14
CA VAL A 233 26.70 2.16 -0.17
C VAL A 233 25.23 1.78 -0.40
N ALA A 234 24.55 1.25 0.62
CA ALA A 234 23.13 0.91 0.56
C ALA A 234 22.26 2.16 0.35
N ASN A 235 22.54 3.26 1.07
CA ASN A 235 21.86 4.54 0.87
C ASN A 235 22.14 5.12 -0.53
N LEU A 236 23.34 4.96 -1.09
CA LEU A 236 23.63 5.37 -2.47
C LEU A 236 22.75 4.61 -3.48
N ILE A 237 22.68 3.28 -3.39
CA ILE A 237 21.82 2.48 -4.28
C ILE A 237 20.34 2.86 -4.10
N GLY A 238 19.89 3.09 -2.87
CA GLY A 238 18.56 3.65 -2.60
C GLY A 238 18.32 4.99 -3.28
N SER A 239 19.32 5.88 -3.26
CA SER A 239 19.26 7.18 -3.92
C SER A 239 19.10 7.06 -5.44
N GLU A 240 19.77 6.10 -6.08
CA GLU A 240 19.67 5.84 -7.51
C GLU A 240 18.27 5.35 -7.90
N ILE A 241 17.72 4.40 -7.15
CA ILE A 241 16.35 3.89 -7.34
C ILE A 241 15.35 5.03 -7.22
N VAL A 242 15.44 5.84 -6.16
CA VAL A 242 14.55 7.00 -5.95
C VAL A 242 14.71 8.02 -7.07
N ARG A 243 15.93 8.29 -7.55
CA ARG A 243 16.19 9.22 -8.66
C ARG A 243 15.53 8.74 -9.96
N HIS A 244 15.57 7.44 -10.23
CA HIS A 244 14.83 6.83 -11.35
C HIS A 244 13.31 6.96 -11.16
N VAL A 245 12.74 6.56 -10.02
CA VAL A 245 11.30 6.69 -9.74
C VAL A 245 10.81 8.13 -9.91
N ARG A 246 11.57 9.12 -9.42
CA ARG A 246 11.25 10.55 -9.59
C ARG A 246 11.29 10.99 -11.05
N GLY A 247 12.28 10.51 -11.82
CA GLY A 247 12.36 10.72 -13.27
C GLY A 247 11.13 10.16 -14.00
N GLN A 248 10.76 8.91 -13.73
CA GLN A 248 9.60 8.25 -14.34
C GLN A 248 8.28 8.97 -14.06
N ILE A 249 8.08 9.51 -12.85
CA ILE A 249 6.93 10.35 -12.50
C ILE A 249 6.94 11.64 -13.32
N PHE A 250 8.08 12.33 -13.38
CA PHE A 250 8.18 13.61 -14.09
C PHE A 250 8.03 13.44 -15.60
N GLU A 251 8.70 12.47 -16.22
CA GLU A 251 8.63 12.24 -17.67
C GLU A 251 7.20 11.87 -18.12
N ARG A 252 6.55 10.93 -17.43
CA ARG A 252 5.24 10.40 -17.83
C ARG A 252 4.05 11.26 -17.41
N LEU A 253 4.16 12.02 -16.32
CA LEU A 253 3.02 12.76 -15.71
C LEU A 253 3.31 14.24 -15.43
N GLN A 254 4.51 14.75 -15.72
CA GLN A 254 4.96 16.15 -15.54
C GLN A 254 4.95 16.69 -14.09
N TYR A 255 4.70 15.83 -13.10
CA TYR A 255 4.78 16.18 -11.67
C TYR A 255 6.21 16.10 -11.13
N THR A 256 6.65 17.12 -10.40
CA THR A 256 7.85 17.02 -9.54
C THR A 256 7.49 16.49 -8.16
N CYS A 257 8.40 15.74 -7.57
CA CYS A 257 8.36 15.35 -6.18
C CYS A 257 9.73 15.50 -5.54
N SER A 258 9.72 15.82 -4.26
CA SER A 258 10.90 15.81 -3.40
C SER A 258 10.94 14.52 -2.60
N ALA A 259 12.13 14.05 -2.22
CA ALA A 259 12.28 12.76 -1.56
C ALA A 259 13.36 12.76 -0.46
N GLY A 260 13.27 11.80 0.45
CA GLY A 260 14.29 11.56 1.47
C GLY A 260 14.63 10.08 1.57
N ILE A 261 15.92 9.76 1.64
CA ILE A 261 16.46 8.40 1.73
C ILE A 261 17.21 8.27 3.06
N ALA A 262 16.85 7.28 3.88
CA ALA A 262 17.45 7.02 5.20
C ALA A 262 17.07 5.62 5.72
N LYS A 263 17.63 5.20 6.86
CA LYS A 263 17.35 3.88 7.47
C LYS A 263 15.91 3.60 7.93
N ASN A 264 15.04 4.62 8.06
CA ASN A 264 13.67 4.44 8.54
C ASN A 264 12.69 5.53 8.07
N LYS A 265 11.41 5.34 8.37
CA LYS A 265 10.28 6.18 7.94
C LYS A 265 10.28 7.57 8.60
N LEU A 266 10.71 7.66 9.85
CA LEU A 266 10.98 8.92 10.55
C LEU A 266 12.00 9.78 9.78
N LEU A 267 13.20 9.25 9.54
CA LEU A 267 14.30 10.01 8.96
C LEU A 267 14.02 10.34 7.48
N SER A 268 13.59 9.37 6.68
CA SER A 268 13.26 9.60 5.26
C SER A 268 12.19 10.69 5.09
N LYS A 269 11.18 10.75 5.96
CA LYS A 269 10.18 11.82 5.95
C LYS A 269 10.76 13.20 6.31
N LEU A 270 11.70 13.28 7.25
CA LEU A 270 12.40 14.53 7.55
C LEU A 270 13.28 14.97 6.36
N GLY A 271 13.96 14.02 5.70
CA GLY A 271 14.78 14.25 4.51
C GLY A 271 13.98 14.82 3.34
N SER A 272 12.81 14.27 3.01
CA SER A 272 11.97 14.83 1.93
C SER A 272 11.44 16.23 2.24
N GLY A 273 11.39 16.62 3.52
CA GLY A 273 11.05 17.96 3.97
C GLY A 273 12.22 18.95 3.99
N HIS A 274 13.47 18.48 3.87
CA HIS A 274 14.67 19.29 4.12
C HIS A 274 15.06 20.16 2.91
N LYS A 275 14.97 19.64 1.68
CA LYS A 275 15.19 20.40 0.44
C LYS A 275 14.00 20.17 -0.49
N LYS A 276 13.30 21.26 -0.84
CA LYS A 276 12.20 21.31 -1.81
C LYS A 276 12.27 22.63 -2.59
N PRO A 277 11.75 22.73 -3.83
CA PRO A 277 11.10 21.68 -4.62
C PRO A 277 12.09 20.78 -5.36
N ASN A 278 11.56 19.68 -5.92
CA ASN A 278 12.20 18.79 -6.88
C ASN A 278 13.62 18.29 -6.50
N GLN A 279 13.89 18.09 -5.21
CA GLN A 279 15.17 17.61 -4.71
C GLN A 279 15.03 16.31 -3.91
N GLN A 280 16.11 15.54 -3.83
CA GLN A 280 16.19 14.40 -2.93
C GLN A 280 17.32 14.57 -1.92
N THR A 281 17.04 14.22 -0.66
CA THR A 281 17.99 14.35 0.47
C THR A 281 18.38 12.98 1.00
N VAL A 282 19.67 12.68 1.12
CA VAL A 282 20.17 11.46 1.76
C VAL A 282 20.65 11.74 3.18
N ILE A 283 20.12 10.99 4.14
CA ILE A 283 20.55 11.02 5.55
C ILE A 283 21.33 9.74 5.82
N ARG A 284 22.66 9.83 5.66
CA ARG A 284 23.63 8.78 6.05
C ARG A 284 23.50 8.47 7.54
N ASN A 285 23.76 7.23 7.95
CA ASN A 285 23.54 6.80 9.34
C ASN A 285 24.35 7.59 10.37
N ARG A 286 25.60 7.94 10.05
CA ARG A 286 26.47 8.87 10.80
C ARG A 286 25.80 10.23 11.00
N ALA A 287 25.44 10.89 9.90
CA ALA A 287 24.78 12.19 9.87
C ALA A 287 23.52 12.33 10.74
N VAL A 288 22.84 11.23 11.11
CA VAL A 288 21.62 11.25 11.93
C VAL A 288 21.78 12.03 13.24
N SER A 289 22.93 11.92 13.92
CA SER A 289 23.15 12.61 15.19
C SER A 289 23.24 14.12 14.99
N HIS A 290 24.11 14.55 14.07
CA HIS A 290 24.25 15.95 13.67
C HIS A 290 22.91 16.53 13.19
N PHE A 291 22.28 15.85 12.22
CA PHE A 291 21.02 16.25 11.59
C PHE A 291 19.93 16.56 12.61
N LEU A 292 19.64 15.62 13.52
CA LEU A 292 18.55 15.76 14.48
C LEU A 292 18.84 16.81 15.55
N SER A 293 20.10 17.05 15.91
CA SER A 293 20.48 18.02 16.96
C SER A 293 19.95 19.43 16.69
N GLY A 294 19.91 19.86 15.41
CA GLY A 294 19.40 21.16 14.98
C GLY A 294 17.87 21.29 14.90
N PHE A 295 17.10 20.24 15.21
CA PHE A 295 15.64 20.28 15.16
C PHE A 295 15.02 20.66 16.50
N LYS A 296 13.93 21.45 16.43
CA LYS A 296 12.89 21.43 17.46
C LYS A 296 12.12 20.12 17.33
N PHE A 297 12.03 19.32 18.40
CA PHE A 297 11.43 17.99 18.33
C PHE A 297 9.94 18.01 17.96
N THR A 298 9.26 19.15 18.16
CA THR A 298 7.87 19.37 17.73
C THR A 298 7.68 19.33 16.20
N LYS A 299 8.76 19.44 15.41
CA LYS A 299 8.74 19.19 13.95
C LYS A 299 8.75 17.69 13.60
N ILE A 300 9.02 16.81 14.56
CA ILE A 300 9.05 15.35 14.34
C ILE A 300 7.61 14.80 14.32
N ARG A 301 7.38 13.78 13.49
CA ARG A 301 6.08 13.09 13.35
C ARG A 301 5.55 12.65 14.72
N ASN A 302 4.26 12.85 14.95
CA ASN A 302 3.52 12.60 16.20
C ASN A 302 3.90 13.51 17.41
N LEU A 303 4.94 14.34 17.33
CA LEU A 303 5.35 15.27 18.41
C LEU A 303 4.86 16.71 18.21
N GLY A 304 4.26 17.06 17.06
CA GLY A 304 3.69 18.39 16.77
C GLY A 304 2.29 18.66 17.36
N GLY A 305 2.04 18.31 18.62
CA GLY A 305 0.74 18.54 19.29
C GLY A 305 0.78 18.14 20.77
N LYS A 306 -0.37 17.81 21.38
CA LYS A 306 -0.53 17.55 22.83
C LYS A 306 0.55 16.69 23.51
N LEU A 307 1.08 15.66 22.85
CA LEU A 307 2.20 14.89 23.40
C LEU A 307 3.47 15.73 23.48
N GLY A 308 3.80 16.46 22.41
CA GLY A 308 4.94 17.38 22.42
C GLY A 308 4.75 18.56 23.38
N GLU A 309 3.55 19.14 23.46
CA GLU A 309 3.20 20.16 24.48
C GLU A 309 3.49 19.64 25.91
N ASN A 310 3.14 18.39 26.20
CA ASN A 310 3.45 17.73 27.46
C ASN A 310 4.97 17.52 27.65
N VAL A 311 5.70 17.07 26.62
CA VAL A 311 7.17 16.92 26.69
C VAL A 311 7.84 18.27 26.94
N VAL A 312 7.43 19.35 26.25
CA VAL A 312 7.94 20.71 26.49
C VAL A 312 7.67 21.14 27.93
N SER A 313 6.45 20.95 28.44
CA SER A 313 6.10 21.27 29.83
C SER A 313 6.85 20.43 30.88
N THR A 314 7.27 19.21 30.52
CA THR A 314 7.86 18.23 31.44
C THR A 314 9.39 18.34 31.52
N PHE A 315 10.03 18.90 30.48
CA PHE A 315 11.49 19.06 30.37
C PHE A 315 11.94 20.51 30.16
N ASN A 316 11.02 21.46 30.01
CA ASN A 316 11.28 22.90 29.80
C ASN A 316 12.16 23.20 28.57
N THR A 317 12.00 22.43 27.49
CA THR A 317 12.71 22.60 26.23
C THR A 317 11.85 22.15 25.05
N ASP A 318 12.08 22.70 23.85
CA ASP A 318 11.58 22.15 22.59
C ASP A 318 12.68 21.66 21.64
N ALA A 319 13.95 21.69 22.07
CA ALA A 319 15.12 21.29 21.28
C ALA A 319 15.47 19.79 21.44
N VAL A 320 15.93 19.16 20.35
CA VAL A 320 16.41 17.76 20.40
C VAL A 320 17.72 17.64 21.19
N SER A 321 18.67 18.55 21.00
CA SER A 321 19.97 18.57 21.67
C SER A 321 19.88 18.46 23.20
N GLU A 322 18.97 19.21 23.81
CA GLU A 322 18.75 19.21 25.26
C GLU A 322 18.07 17.92 25.76
N LEU A 323 17.13 17.35 24.98
CA LEU A 323 16.52 16.06 25.31
C LEU A 323 17.47 14.87 25.13
N LEU A 324 18.50 14.97 24.28
CA LEU A 324 19.49 13.90 24.10
C LEU A 324 20.36 13.66 25.35
N ALA A 325 20.53 14.67 26.21
CA ALA A 325 21.22 14.53 27.49
C ALA A 325 20.41 13.75 28.54
N ILE A 326 19.12 13.48 28.31
CA ILE A 326 18.22 12.90 29.31
C ILE A 326 18.26 11.36 29.23
N PRO A 327 18.59 10.65 30.33
CA PRO A 327 18.59 9.19 30.38
C PRO A 327 17.20 8.57 30.16
N LEU A 328 17.17 7.39 29.55
CA LEU A 328 15.95 6.62 29.28
C LEU A 328 15.05 6.49 30.52
N ASP A 329 15.60 6.15 31.68
CA ASP A 329 14.80 5.89 32.88
C ASP A 329 14.17 7.16 33.46
N GLN A 330 14.82 8.32 33.33
CA GLN A 330 14.20 9.60 33.68
C GLN A 330 13.05 9.95 32.71
N MET A 331 13.23 9.63 31.43
CA MET A 331 12.20 9.86 30.41
C MET A 331 11.00 8.92 30.59
N LYS A 332 11.23 7.65 30.93
CA LYS A 332 10.21 6.67 31.35
C LYS A 332 9.47 7.12 32.62
N ALA A 333 10.19 7.57 33.65
CA ALA A 333 9.60 8.00 34.91
C ALA A 333 8.69 9.24 34.76
N LYS A 334 9.04 10.15 33.84
CA LYS A 334 8.29 11.40 33.60
C LYS A 334 7.15 11.27 32.57
N LEU A 335 7.29 10.45 31.53
CA LEU A 335 6.30 10.32 30.44
C LEU A 335 5.47 9.02 30.49
N GLY A 336 5.78 8.10 31.41
CA GLY A 336 5.33 6.71 31.37
C GLY A 336 6.26 5.83 30.54
N HIS A 337 6.26 4.52 30.81
CA HIS A 337 7.25 3.57 30.30
C HIS A 337 7.36 3.57 28.76
N ASP A 338 6.23 3.40 28.07
CA ASP A 338 6.24 3.18 26.62
C ASP A 338 6.42 4.50 25.86
N THR A 339 5.71 5.56 26.29
CA THR A 339 5.88 6.93 25.79
C THR A 339 7.32 7.41 25.95
N GLY A 340 7.93 7.21 27.12
CA GLY A 340 9.29 7.62 27.41
C GLY A 340 10.31 6.87 26.56
N SER A 341 10.11 5.55 26.37
CA SER A 341 10.94 4.74 25.47
C SER A 341 10.79 5.19 24.01
N TRP A 342 9.57 5.47 23.56
CA TRP A 342 9.29 5.93 22.21
C TRP A 342 9.91 7.30 21.92
N VAL A 343 9.76 8.29 22.81
CA VAL A 343 10.40 9.61 22.66
C VAL A 343 11.91 9.50 22.67
N HIS A 344 12.50 8.75 23.62
CA HIS A 344 13.95 8.54 23.74
C HIS A 344 14.57 8.00 22.45
N ASN A 345 13.89 7.05 21.80
CA ASN A 345 14.34 6.43 20.54
C ASN A 345 14.09 7.36 19.35
N THR A 346 12.93 8.03 19.31
CA THR A 346 12.55 8.98 18.25
C THR A 346 13.54 10.13 18.11
N ILE A 347 13.97 10.75 19.22
CA ILE A 347 14.96 11.85 19.17
C ILE A 347 16.38 11.40 18.78
N ARG A 348 16.64 10.08 18.81
CA ARG A 348 17.90 9.44 18.36
C ARG A 348 17.79 8.87 16.93
N GLY A 349 16.69 9.15 16.22
CA GLY A 349 16.46 8.65 14.86
C GLY A 349 16.23 7.14 14.79
N ILE A 350 15.77 6.52 15.88
CA ILE A 350 15.44 5.10 15.97
C ILE A 350 13.92 4.93 15.84
N ASP A 351 13.49 4.46 14.67
CA ASP A 351 12.10 4.18 14.33
C ASP A 351 12.01 2.78 13.67
N PRO A 352 11.50 1.76 14.39
CA PRO A 352 11.35 0.41 13.87
C PRO A 352 10.06 0.21 13.06
N THR A 353 9.34 1.26 12.64
CA THR A 353 8.08 1.06 11.92
C THR A 353 8.29 0.51 10.49
N GLU A 354 7.45 -0.46 10.13
CA GLU A 354 7.46 -1.13 8.84
C GLU A 354 6.72 -0.33 7.75
N VAL A 355 7.11 -0.53 6.49
CA VAL A 355 6.41 0.00 5.32
C VAL A 355 5.29 -0.98 4.96
N ASN A 356 4.08 -0.67 5.43
CA ASN A 356 2.89 -1.50 5.25
C ASN A 356 2.46 -1.42 3.78
N SER A 357 2.60 -2.51 3.02
CA SER A 357 2.37 -2.57 1.56
C SER A 357 0.89 -2.36 1.12
N ARG A 358 0.03 -1.86 2.02
CA ARG A 358 -1.40 -1.63 1.82
C ARG A 358 -1.64 -0.30 1.11
N THR A 359 -1.68 -0.32 -0.22
CA THR A 359 -2.02 0.86 -1.04
C THR A 359 -3.52 1.14 -1.16
N GLN A 360 -4.39 0.20 -0.76
CA GLN A 360 -5.86 0.31 -0.88
C GLN A 360 -6.51 1.22 0.18
N ILE A 361 -7.62 1.86 -0.20
CA ILE A 361 -8.44 2.70 0.69
C ILE A 361 -9.09 1.87 1.82
N LYS A 362 -9.09 2.42 3.05
CA LYS A 362 -9.75 1.81 4.24
C LYS A 362 -11.19 2.29 4.46
N SER A 363 -11.48 3.55 4.11
CA SER A 363 -12.79 4.19 4.24
C SER A 363 -12.92 5.37 3.28
N MET A 364 -14.15 5.73 2.93
CA MET A 364 -14.47 6.93 2.16
C MET A 364 -15.32 7.87 2.99
N LEU A 365 -14.99 9.16 2.98
CA LEU A 365 -15.74 10.22 3.64
C LEU A 365 -16.29 11.19 2.59
N SER A 366 -17.51 11.66 2.82
CA SER A 366 -18.20 12.74 2.13
C SER A 366 -18.74 13.71 3.20
N ALA A 367 -18.41 14.99 3.12
CA ALA A 367 -18.65 15.92 4.23
C ALA A 367 -18.92 17.36 3.77
N LYS A 368 -19.76 18.07 4.52
CA LYS A 368 -19.99 19.51 4.38
C LYS A 368 -20.12 20.17 5.75
N SER A 369 -19.37 21.24 5.96
CA SER A 369 -19.63 22.22 7.03
C SER A 369 -20.48 23.34 6.45
N PHE A 370 -21.51 23.75 7.19
CA PHE A 370 -22.52 24.70 6.70
C PHE A 370 -22.25 26.10 7.24
N ARG A 371 -22.35 27.11 6.37
CA ARG A 371 -22.36 28.55 6.68
C ARG A 371 -23.24 29.26 5.65
N PRO A 372 -24.46 29.73 6.00
CA PRO A 372 -25.16 29.56 7.28
C PRO A 372 -25.45 28.08 7.61
N TYR A 373 -25.85 27.79 8.84
CA TYR A 373 -26.28 26.45 9.25
C TYR A 373 -27.59 26.03 8.57
N ILE A 374 -27.78 24.73 8.35
CA ILE A 374 -29.05 24.17 7.89
C ILE A 374 -29.96 23.86 9.09
N ASN A 375 -31.27 24.03 8.91
CA ASN A 375 -32.25 24.06 10.01
C ASN A 375 -33.43 23.09 9.82
N THR A 376 -33.52 22.40 8.69
CA THR A 376 -34.66 21.51 8.38
C THR A 376 -34.21 20.13 7.89
N PRO A 377 -35.02 19.07 8.11
CA PRO A 377 -34.74 17.74 7.57
C PRO A 377 -34.57 17.72 6.06
N GLU A 378 -35.37 18.51 5.33
CA GLU A 378 -35.37 18.58 3.87
C GLU A 378 -34.02 19.09 3.36
N GLN A 379 -33.44 20.11 4.01
CA GLN A 379 -32.11 20.61 3.68
C GLN A 379 -31.05 19.51 3.87
N ALA A 380 -31.10 18.75 4.97
CA ALA A 380 -30.15 17.65 5.18
C ALA A 380 -30.35 16.51 4.17
N VAL A 381 -31.59 16.16 3.83
CA VAL A 381 -31.90 15.11 2.83
C VAL A 381 -31.32 15.46 1.46
N ARG A 382 -31.32 16.73 1.03
CA ARG A 382 -30.64 17.16 -0.20
C ARG A 382 -29.13 16.92 -0.14
N TRP A 383 -28.48 17.29 0.97
CA TRP A 383 -27.05 17.02 1.17
C TRP A 383 -26.73 15.52 1.23
N LEU A 384 -27.64 14.69 1.77
CA LEU A 384 -27.46 13.23 1.76
C LEU A 384 -27.48 12.64 0.34
N ARG A 385 -28.22 13.22 -0.62
CA ARG A 385 -28.13 12.82 -2.04
C ARG A 385 -26.74 13.12 -2.59
N ILE A 386 -26.26 14.35 -2.43
CA ILE A 386 -24.91 14.77 -2.86
C ILE A 386 -23.82 13.89 -2.22
N PHE A 387 -23.99 13.47 -0.97
CA PHE A 387 -23.05 12.57 -0.29
C PHE A 387 -23.14 11.11 -0.78
N ALA A 388 -24.34 10.64 -1.13
CA ALA A 388 -24.54 9.32 -1.71
C ALA A 388 -23.90 9.22 -3.11
N ALA A 389 -24.16 10.20 -3.99
CA ALA A 389 -23.54 10.29 -5.32
C ALA A 389 -22.00 10.37 -5.25
N ASP A 390 -21.47 11.25 -4.39
CA ASP A 390 -20.02 11.39 -4.17
C ASP A 390 -19.37 10.08 -3.70
N ILE A 391 -19.99 9.36 -2.77
CA ILE A 391 -19.47 8.06 -2.33
C ILE A 391 -19.65 7.01 -3.42
N PHE A 392 -20.81 6.95 -4.08
CA PHE A 392 -21.13 5.93 -5.07
C PHE A 392 -20.21 5.99 -6.28
N ALA A 393 -19.99 7.17 -6.87
CA ALA A 393 -19.05 7.36 -7.97
C ALA A 393 -17.63 6.85 -7.63
N ARG A 394 -17.17 7.08 -6.39
CA ARG A 394 -15.86 6.60 -5.90
C ARG A 394 -15.85 5.10 -5.60
N LEU A 395 -16.99 4.50 -5.26
CA LEU A 395 -17.12 3.04 -5.13
C LEU A 395 -17.12 2.34 -6.50
N VAL A 396 -17.68 2.97 -7.54
CA VAL A 396 -17.55 2.50 -8.93
C VAL A 396 -16.08 2.46 -9.34
N GLU A 397 -15.27 3.47 -8.99
CA GLU A 397 -13.82 3.46 -9.25
C GLU A 397 -13.06 2.34 -8.50
N GLU A 398 -13.50 1.90 -7.33
CA GLU A 398 -12.94 0.75 -6.61
C GLU A 398 -13.52 -0.60 -7.11
N GLY A 399 -14.39 -0.58 -8.12
CA GLY A 399 -14.92 -1.78 -8.77
C GLY A 399 -16.09 -2.44 -8.06
N VAL A 400 -16.97 -1.65 -7.41
CA VAL A 400 -18.14 -2.19 -6.70
C VAL A 400 -19.18 -2.84 -7.64
N LEU A 401 -19.24 -2.43 -8.90
CA LEU A 401 -20.18 -2.96 -9.90
C LEU A 401 -19.75 -4.35 -10.37
N GLU A 402 -18.45 -4.55 -10.57
CA GLU A 402 -17.83 -5.83 -10.91
C GLU A 402 -17.63 -6.73 -9.69
N ASN A 403 -18.14 -6.33 -8.51
CA ASN A 403 -17.96 -6.98 -7.21
C ASN A 403 -16.48 -7.20 -6.83
N LYS A 404 -15.54 -6.41 -7.36
CA LYS A 404 -14.12 -6.47 -6.95
C LYS A 404 -13.98 -6.09 -5.48
N ARG A 405 -14.68 -5.04 -5.05
CA ARG A 405 -14.50 -4.43 -3.72
C ARG A 405 -15.79 -3.80 -3.19
N ARG A 406 -16.13 -4.06 -1.93
CA ARG A 406 -17.41 -3.61 -1.33
C ARG A 406 -17.26 -3.14 0.13
N PRO A 407 -17.83 -1.99 0.54
CA PRO A 407 -17.85 -1.59 1.95
C PRO A 407 -18.89 -2.40 2.75
N ARG A 408 -18.57 -2.70 4.03
CA ARG A 408 -19.47 -3.37 4.98
C ARG A 408 -20.29 -2.42 5.84
N THR A 409 -19.79 -1.23 6.13
CA THR A 409 -20.43 -0.29 7.06
C THR A 409 -20.62 1.09 6.46
N ILE A 410 -21.68 1.76 6.91
CA ILE A 410 -22.02 3.15 6.60
C ILE A 410 -22.21 3.91 7.91
N ASN A 411 -21.64 5.12 8.03
CA ASN A 411 -21.71 5.96 9.23
C ASN A 411 -22.11 7.38 8.87
N LEU A 412 -23.05 7.94 9.61
CA LEU A 412 -23.47 9.33 9.53
C LEU A 412 -23.06 10.06 10.81
N HIS A 413 -22.35 11.19 10.66
CA HIS A 413 -22.00 12.10 11.74
C HIS A 413 -22.69 13.44 11.53
N HIS A 414 -23.26 13.96 12.61
CA HIS A 414 -24.05 15.19 12.64
C HIS A 414 -23.57 16.06 13.81
N ARG A 415 -23.17 17.31 13.53
CA ARG A 415 -22.68 18.24 14.55
C ARG A 415 -23.59 19.45 14.74
N HIS A 416 -23.98 19.69 15.98
CA HIS A 416 -24.81 20.81 16.45
C HIS A 416 -24.22 21.35 17.76
N ASP A 417 -24.10 22.66 17.88
CA ASP A 417 -23.56 23.37 19.06
C ASP A 417 -22.29 22.72 19.67
N GLY A 418 -21.29 22.48 18.82
CA GLY A 418 -20.04 21.77 19.18
C GLY A 418 -20.18 20.25 19.37
N GLN A 419 -21.32 19.78 19.89
CA GLN A 419 -21.62 18.37 20.12
C GLN A 419 -21.78 17.59 18.81
N THR A 420 -21.27 16.36 18.77
CA THR A 420 -21.38 15.48 17.60
C THR A 420 -22.19 14.24 17.97
N LYS A 421 -23.36 14.06 17.32
CA LYS A 421 -24.11 12.80 17.31
C LYS A 421 -23.63 11.96 16.12
N SER A 422 -23.68 10.65 16.24
CA SER A 422 -23.37 9.73 15.13
C SER A 422 -24.17 8.45 15.19
N ARG A 423 -24.42 7.85 14.02
CA ARG A 423 -25.00 6.50 13.88
C ARG A 423 -24.27 5.72 12.80
N GLN A 424 -24.22 4.40 12.98
CA GLN A 424 -23.61 3.42 12.08
C GLN A 424 -24.65 2.37 11.72
N GLY A 425 -24.58 1.85 10.49
CA GLY A 425 -25.36 0.69 10.04
C GLY A 425 -24.53 -0.23 9.15
N PRO A 426 -24.94 -1.50 9.02
CA PRO A 426 -24.39 -2.42 8.03
C PRO A 426 -24.90 -2.07 6.62
N ILE A 427 -24.07 -2.32 5.61
CA ILE A 427 -24.46 -2.30 4.20
C ILE A 427 -24.81 -3.75 3.82
N PRO A 428 -26.06 -4.07 3.40
CA PRO A 428 -26.45 -5.45 3.09
C PRO A 428 -25.58 -6.05 1.99
N GLN A 429 -25.03 -7.25 2.21
CA GLN A 429 -24.16 -7.94 1.23
C GLN A 429 -24.96 -8.60 0.08
N GLY A 430 -26.20 -9.04 0.32
CA GLY A 430 -27.02 -9.80 -0.64
C GLY A 430 -27.82 -8.97 -1.68
N LYS A 431 -27.42 -7.74 -1.98
CA LYS A 431 -28.06 -6.87 -3.00
C LYS A 431 -27.01 -6.10 -3.79
N THR A 432 -27.33 -5.68 -5.01
CA THR A 432 -26.57 -4.62 -5.70
C THR A 432 -26.46 -3.39 -4.80
N LEU A 433 -25.30 -2.74 -4.79
CA LEU A 433 -25.14 -1.44 -4.13
C LEU A 433 -25.22 -0.38 -5.23
N ASP A 434 -26.24 0.46 -5.15
CA ASP A 434 -26.44 1.63 -6.01
C ASP A 434 -26.52 2.91 -5.15
N GLU A 435 -26.55 4.06 -5.81
CA GLU A 435 -26.64 5.36 -5.13
C GLU A 435 -27.91 5.48 -4.26
N GLN A 436 -29.06 5.01 -4.75
CA GLN A 436 -30.34 5.14 -4.06
C GLN A 436 -30.39 4.26 -2.81
N ALA A 437 -29.75 3.08 -2.81
CA ALA A 437 -29.54 2.25 -1.64
C ALA A 437 -28.63 2.92 -0.59
N LEU A 438 -27.55 3.57 -1.01
CA LEU A 438 -26.68 4.36 -0.11
C LEU A 438 -27.43 5.56 0.48
N PHE A 439 -28.24 6.25 -0.33
CA PHE A 439 -29.07 7.37 0.09
C PHE A 439 -30.13 6.96 1.12
N GLU A 440 -30.90 5.89 0.89
CA GLU A 440 -31.92 5.43 1.85
C GLU A 440 -31.30 4.88 3.14
N LEU A 441 -30.12 4.24 3.09
CA LEU A 441 -29.36 3.89 4.29
C LEU A 441 -28.93 5.15 5.07
N ALA A 442 -28.37 6.15 4.39
CA ALA A 442 -27.95 7.41 5.02
C ALA A 442 -29.15 8.17 5.65
N LYS A 443 -30.28 8.21 4.96
CA LYS A 443 -31.55 8.78 5.40
C LYS A 443 -32.14 8.03 6.61
N SER A 444 -32.00 6.70 6.65
CA SER A 444 -32.36 5.89 7.82
C SER A 444 -31.50 6.25 9.05
N LEU A 445 -30.18 6.41 8.89
CA LEU A 445 -29.30 6.89 9.96
C LEU A 445 -29.65 8.33 10.41
N MET A 446 -30.06 9.20 9.49
CA MET A 446 -30.50 10.56 9.82
C MET A 446 -31.79 10.56 10.64
N ASN A 447 -32.77 9.74 10.27
CA ASN A 447 -34.01 9.56 11.03
C ASN A 447 -33.75 9.07 12.46
N GLN A 448 -32.77 8.18 12.64
CA GLN A 448 -32.35 7.73 13.98
C GLN A 448 -31.76 8.89 14.81
N ILE A 449 -30.91 9.73 14.20
CA ILE A 449 -30.32 10.91 14.87
C ILE A 449 -31.41 11.95 15.23
N MET A 450 -32.43 12.11 14.38
CA MET A 450 -33.60 12.96 14.63
C MET A 450 -34.52 12.44 15.75
N ALA A 451 -34.57 11.13 15.99
CA ALA A 451 -35.35 10.55 17.09
C ALA A 451 -34.75 10.86 18.47
N GLU A 452 -33.49 11.29 18.55
CA GLU A 452 -32.77 11.66 19.78
C GLU A 452 -33.05 13.11 20.24
N GLY A 453 -34.22 13.66 19.92
CA GLY A 453 -34.61 15.04 20.24
C GLY A 453 -34.04 16.09 19.26
N SER A 454 -33.97 17.36 19.68
CA SER A 454 -33.52 18.45 18.80
C SER A 454 -32.08 18.24 18.31
N ILE A 455 -31.86 18.60 17.05
CA ILE A 455 -30.56 18.56 16.36
C ILE A 455 -30.29 19.81 15.49
N TRP A 456 -31.25 20.75 15.41
CA TRP A 456 -31.12 21.94 14.58
C TRP A 456 -30.73 23.16 15.44
N PRO A 457 -29.89 24.08 14.95
CA PRO A 457 -29.19 24.11 13.65
C PRO A 457 -28.06 23.07 13.51
N CYS A 458 -27.89 22.52 12.31
CA CYS A 458 -26.77 21.65 11.96
C CYS A 458 -25.60 22.45 11.39
N ALA A 459 -24.41 22.30 11.99
CA ALA A 459 -23.18 23.00 11.61
C ALA A 459 -22.24 22.16 10.72
N ASN A 460 -22.34 20.84 10.77
CA ASN A 460 -21.64 19.91 9.87
C ASN A 460 -22.40 18.59 9.77
N LEU A 461 -22.50 18.07 8.55
CA LEU A 461 -22.99 16.72 8.26
C LEU A 461 -21.92 15.99 7.45
N SER A 462 -21.71 14.71 7.75
CA SER A 462 -20.81 13.86 6.95
C SER A 462 -21.24 12.41 6.95
N LEU A 463 -21.20 11.82 5.76
CA LEU A 463 -21.46 10.41 5.50
C LEU A 463 -20.15 9.71 5.19
N SER A 464 -19.99 8.48 5.65
CA SER A 464 -18.81 7.67 5.35
C SER A 464 -19.18 6.21 5.14
N VAL A 465 -18.36 5.51 4.35
CA VAL A 465 -18.42 4.04 4.21
C VAL A 465 -17.05 3.43 4.49
N GLY A 466 -17.02 2.18 4.96
CA GLY A 466 -15.78 1.52 5.33
C GLY A 466 -15.91 0.03 5.58
N GLY A 467 -14.89 -0.55 6.22
CA GLY A 467 -14.83 -1.98 6.52
C GLY A 467 -14.73 -2.86 5.27
N PHE A 468 -14.13 -2.34 4.18
CA PHE A 468 -14.10 -2.97 2.86
C PHE A 468 -13.71 -4.47 2.88
N GLU A 469 -14.38 -5.22 2.02
CA GLU A 469 -14.08 -6.59 1.62
C GLU A 469 -13.69 -6.58 0.13
N GLU A 470 -12.74 -7.44 -0.23
CA GLU A 470 -12.57 -7.86 -1.62
C GLU A 470 -13.63 -8.94 -1.91
N GLY A 471 -14.26 -8.92 -3.09
CA GLY A 471 -15.29 -9.90 -3.44
C GLY A 471 -14.71 -11.19 -4.02
N VAL A 472 -15.46 -12.29 -3.89
CA VAL A 472 -15.02 -13.61 -4.38
C VAL A 472 -15.21 -13.71 -5.89
N THR A 473 -14.16 -13.40 -6.65
CA THR A 473 -14.09 -13.67 -8.09
C THR A 473 -14.13 -15.17 -8.36
N GLY A 474 -15.04 -15.63 -9.22
CA GLY A 474 -15.07 -17.02 -9.71
C GLY A 474 -15.94 -17.99 -8.90
N ASN A 475 -16.70 -17.54 -7.89
CA ASN A 475 -17.65 -18.40 -7.20
C ASN A 475 -18.79 -18.81 -8.14
N MET A 476 -18.79 -20.06 -8.60
CA MET A 476 -19.99 -20.69 -9.13
C MET A 476 -21.05 -20.70 -8.01
N GLY A 477 -22.29 -20.30 -8.33
CA GLY A 477 -23.36 -20.22 -7.34
C GLY A 477 -23.62 -21.58 -6.66
N ILE A 478 -24.17 -21.56 -5.45
CA ILE A 478 -24.23 -22.73 -4.54
C ILE A 478 -24.92 -23.97 -5.14
N GLY A 479 -25.70 -23.83 -6.21
CA GLY A 479 -26.21 -24.95 -7.02
C GLY A 479 -25.11 -25.89 -7.52
N ALA A 480 -23.92 -25.38 -7.86
CA ALA A 480 -22.76 -26.19 -8.25
C ALA A 480 -22.23 -27.09 -7.12
N PHE A 481 -22.60 -26.83 -5.86
CA PHE A 481 -22.30 -27.66 -4.69
C PHE A 481 -23.46 -28.62 -4.32
N LEU A 482 -24.65 -28.41 -4.90
CA LEU A 482 -25.85 -29.22 -4.66
C LEU A 482 -26.12 -30.25 -5.77
N LEU A 483 -25.54 -30.06 -6.96
CA LEU A 483 -25.57 -31.03 -8.06
C LEU A 483 -24.74 -32.27 -7.71
N LYS A 484 -25.39 -33.45 -7.68
CA LYS A 484 -24.71 -34.75 -7.49
C LYS A 484 -24.60 -35.49 -8.83
N GLY A 485 -23.42 -36.01 -9.12
CA GLY A 485 -23.20 -36.88 -10.28
C GLY A 485 -22.93 -36.14 -11.59
N GLU A 486 -23.36 -36.73 -12.70
CA GLU A 486 -22.92 -36.41 -14.06
C GLU A 486 -23.24 -34.97 -14.51
N GLU A 487 -24.31 -34.37 -13.99
CA GLU A 487 -24.68 -32.97 -14.23
C GLU A 487 -23.54 -31.98 -13.85
N ALA A 488 -22.77 -32.30 -12.81
CA ALA A 488 -21.62 -31.50 -12.38
C ALA A 488 -20.39 -31.68 -13.29
N GLN A 489 -20.34 -32.71 -14.13
CA GLN A 489 -19.31 -32.87 -15.16
C GLN A 489 -19.69 -32.16 -16.47
N ALA A 490 -20.96 -32.20 -16.86
CA ALA A 490 -21.47 -31.49 -18.04
C ALA A 490 -21.23 -29.96 -17.96
N LEU A 491 -21.43 -29.36 -16.78
CA LEU A 491 -21.13 -27.95 -16.54
C LEU A 491 -19.63 -27.60 -16.59
N ARG A 492 -18.73 -28.57 -16.34
CA ARG A 492 -17.27 -28.35 -16.39
C ARG A 492 -16.70 -28.41 -17.81
N GLN A 493 -17.32 -29.14 -18.73
CA GLN A 493 -16.92 -29.16 -20.13
C GLN A 493 -17.40 -27.90 -20.85
N THR A 494 -18.69 -27.54 -20.71
CA THR A 494 -19.27 -26.34 -21.34
C THR A 494 -18.60 -25.04 -20.90
N GLY A 495 -18.14 -24.94 -19.65
CA GLY A 495 -17.38 -23.78 -19.15
C GLY A 495 -16.01 -23.56 -19.82
N ARG A 496 -15.48 -24.53 -20.58
CA ARG A 496 -14.16 -24.44 -21.23
C ARG A 496 -14.19 -23.87 -22.65
N GLU A 497 -15.34 -23.86 -23.31
CA GLU A 497 -15.48 -23.36 -24.69
C GLU A 497 -15.96 -21.89 -24.76
N ALA A 498 -16.57 -21.38 -23.70
CA ALA A 498 -17.14 -20.03 -23.61
C ALA A 498 -16.10 -18.88 -23.54
N SER A 499 -14.81 -19.15 -23.76
CA SER A 499 -13.69 -18.21 -23.60
C SER A 499 -12.88 -17.98 -24.88
N ARG A 500 -13.55 -17.95 -26.03
CA ARG A 500 -13.04 -17.36 -27.29
C ARG A 500 -14.00 -16.28 -27.80
N PRO A 501 -13.53 -15.06 -28.14
CA PRO A 501 -14.36 -14.06 -28.78
C PRO A 501 -14.49 -14.34 -30.29
N SER A 502 -15.71 -14.26 -30.82
CA SER A 502 -15.99 -14.19 -32.26
C SER A 502 -16.94 -13.03 -32.54
N ALA A 503 -16.75 -12.38 -33.70
CA ALA A 503 -17.56 -11.24 -34.11
C ALA A 503 -18.96 -11.68 -34.59
N SER A 504 -19.93 -10.78 -34.50
CA SER A 504 -21.31 -10.99 -34.91
C SER A 504 -21.54 -10.67 -36.38
N GLU A 505 -22.24 -11.53 -37.12
CA GLU A 505 -23.15 -11.11 -38.20
C GLU A 505 -24.23 -12.19 -38.49
N GLU A 506 -25.21 -11.84 -39.31
CA GLU A 506 -26.64 -12.22 -39.18
C GLU A 506 -27.10 -13.67 -39.54
N LYS A 507 -28.09 -14.17 -38.76
CA LYS A 507 -29.42 -14.78 -39.11
C LYS A 507 -29.66 -15.53 -40.47
N PRO A 508 -30.74 -16.37 -40.60
CA PRO A 508 -31.43 -17.22 -39.61
C PRO A 508 -31.96 -18.60 -40.15
N SER A 509 -32.50 -19.45 -39.25
CA SER A 509 -33.51 -20.54 -39.51
C SER A 509 -33.06 -21.77 -40.33
N PHE A 510 -33.53 -23.01 -40.12
CA PHE A 510 -34.91 -23.51 -39.93
C PHE A 510 -35.07 -24.70 -38.93
N LYS A 511 -36.30 -25.25 -38.82
CA LYS A 511 -36.74 -26.23 -37.78
C LYS A 511 -36.77 -27.69 -38.24
N ARG A 512 -36.39 -28.63 -37.35
CA ARG A 512 -37.10 -29.87 -36.89
C ARG A 512 -36.15 -30.67 -35.96
N GLN A 513 -36.55 -31.18 -34.78
CA GLN A 513 -37.44 -32.33 -34.49
C GLN A 513 -36.99 -33.66 -35.13
N ARG A 514 -36.94 -34.80 -34.43
CA ARG A 514 -37.07 -35.11 -32.97
C ARG A 514 -36.76 -36.62 -32.77
N MET A 515 -36.44 -37.05 -31.54
CA MET A 515 -36.58 -38.46 -31.06
C MET A 515 -35.67 -39.51 -31.72
N ASP A 516 -35.46 -40.72 -31.17
CA ASP A 516 -35.28 -41.19 -29.78
C ASP A 516 -34.77 -42.66 -29.85
N GLY A 517 -34.47 -43.31 -28.72
CA GLY A 517 -34.36 -44.78 -28.65
C GLY A 517 -32.94 -45.33 -28.50
N GLY A 518 -32.51 -45.52 -27.25
CA GLY A 518 -31.21 -46.11 -26.92
C GLY A 518 -31.15 -47.66 -26.95
N ALA A 519 -30.15 -48.18 -26.23
CA ALA A 519 -30.02 -49.57 -25.73
C ALA A 519 -29.58 -50.67 -26.72
N ILE A 520 -28.87 -51.75 -26.33
CA ILE A 520 -28.10 -52.08 -25.10
C ILE A 520 -27.08 -53.20 -25.43
N ASP A 521 -25.99 -53.31 -24.67
CA ASP A 521 -25.01 -54.43 -24.55
C ASP A 521 -24.42 -55.13 -25.81
N ARG A 522 -23.08 -55.11 -25.97
CA ARG A 522 -22.09 -56.17 -25.62
C ARG A 522 -22.33 -57.52 -26.34
N PHE A 523 -21.33 -58.11 -27.02
CA PHE A 523 -20.36 -59.02 -26.38
C PHE A 523 -19.16 -59.34 -27.33
N PHE A 524 -17.97 -59.52 -26.74
CA PHE A 524 -16.77 -60.22 -27.22
C PHE A 524 -16.02 -59.83 -28.51
N THR A 525 -14.72 -59.64 -28.26
CA THR A 525 -13.53 -59.49 -29.12
C THR A 525 -13.27 -60.57 -30.19
N ARG A 526 -12.48 -60.15 -31.20
CA ARG A 526 -11.50 -60.95 -31.99
C ARG A 526 -12.08 -61.95 -33.01
N SER A 527 -11.44 -62.23 -34.15
CA SER A 527 -10.17 -61.73 -34.73
C SER A 527 -9.96 -62.25 -36.16
N ILE A 528 -9.10 -61.56 -36.95
CA ILE A 528 -8.24 -62.12 -38.03
C ILE A 528 -9.00 -62.69 -39.25
N SER A 529 -8.60 -62.50 -40.52
CA SER A 529 -7.70 -61.59 -41.27
C SER A 529 -7.98 -61.84 -42.77
N THR A 530 -7.26 -61.17 -43.70
CA THR A 530 -7.04 -61.59 -45.12
C THR A 530 -8.29 -61.66 -46.04
N ASP A 531 -8.25 -61.34 -47.33
CA ASP A 531 -7.19 -60.86 -48.25
C ASP A 531 -7.82 -60.06 -49.43
N ASP A 532 -7.06 -59.83 -50.51
CA ASP A 532 -7.51 -59.51 -51.89
C ASP A 532 -8.01 -58.09 -52.26
N GLU A 533 -7.05 -57.23 -52.62
CA GLU A 533 -7.07 -56.47 -53.90
C GLU A 533 -6.91 -57.48 -55.08
N PRO A 534 -7.32 -57.23 -56.36
CA PRO A 534 -7.02 -55.97 -57.05
C PRO A 534 -7.92 -55.47 -58.22
N HIS A 535 -7.63 -54.24 -58.69
CA HIS A 535 -7.91 -53.69 -60.05
C HIS A 535 -9.40 -53.41 -60.39
N PHE A 536 -9.83 -52.50 -61.28
CA PHE A 536 -9.22 -51.51 -62.22
C PHE A 536 -10.27 -50.37 -62.46
N THR A 537 -10.17 -49.31 -63.30
CA THR A 537 -9.34 -48.95 -64.48
C THR A 537 -9.29 -47.41 -64.71
N LYS A 538 -8.46 -46.98 -65.69
CA LYS A 538 -8.54 -45.84 -66.68
C LYS A 538 -9.83 -44.99 -66.80
N ALA A 539 -9.84 -43.76 -67.36
CA ALA A 539 -8.81 -42.74 -67.68
C ALA A 539 -9.46 -41.48 -68.35
N THR A 540 -8.67 -40.44 -68.71
CA THR A 540 -8.98 -39.27 -69.60
C THR A 540 -10.03 -38.26 -69.11
N ALA A 541 -10.04 -36.94 -69.43
CA ALA A 541 -9.05 -35.92 -69.88
C ALA A 541 -9.75 -34.52 -69.73
N GLU A 542 -9.30 -33.32 -70.11
CA GLU A 542 -8.14 -32.76 -70.86
C GLU A 542 -8.01 -31.24 -70.57
N LYS A 543 -6.89 -30.58 -70.96
CA LYS A 543 -6.65 -29.11 -71.07
C LYS A 543 -6.51 -28.29 -69.76
N GLY A 544 -5.65 -27.26 -69.68
CA GLY A 544 -4.57 -26.83 -70.60
C GLY A 544 -4.17 -25.35 -70.46
N PHE A 545 -2.88 -25.03 -70.70
CA PHE A 545 -2.24 -23.68 -70.72
C PHE A 545 -2.21 -22.90 -69.37
N ASP A 546 -1.30 -21.95 -69.08
CA ASP A 546 0.14 -21.64 -69.35
C ASP A 546 0.43 -20.40 -68.42
N THR A 547 1.58 -20.06 -67.82
CA THR A 547 3.00 -20.01 -68.24
C THR A 547 3.96 -19.90 -67.01
N ARG A 548 5.25 -20.26 -67.20
CA ARG A 548 6.52 -19.63 -66.72
C ARG A 548 6.54 -18.69 -65.46
N ASN A 549 7.60 -18.64 -64.64
CA ASN A 549 9.02 -18.93 -64.92
C ASN A 549 9.91 -19.26 -63.68
N GLU A 550 10.99 -20.02 -63.93
CA GLU A 550 12.38 -20.06 -63.39
C GLU A 550 12.81 -19.38 -62.05
N ALA A 551 13.87 -19.82 -61.32
CA ALA A 551 14.62 -21.10 -61.24
C ALA A 551 15.74 -21.09 -60.15
N MET A 552 16.09 -22.26 -59.58
CA MET A 552 17.47 -22.74 -59.22
C MET A 552 18.36 -21.98 -58.18
N LEU A 553 19.38 -22.54 -57.49
CA LEU A 553 20.12 -23.84 -57.53
C LEU A 553 20.91 -24.14 -56.20
N ARG A 554 21.12 -25.43 -55.87
CA ARG A 554 22.26 -26.08 -55.14
C ARG A 554 22.61 -25.86 -53.63
N GLU A 555 22.63 -26.99 -52.91
CA GLU A 555 23.61 -27.40 -51.87
C GLU A 555 24.79 -28.19 -52.54
N PRO A 556 25.59 -29.12 -51.91
CA PRO A 556 25.90 -29.52 -50.50
C PRO A 556 27.46 -29.60 -50.29
N PRO A 557 28.16 -30.52 -49.54
CA PRO A 557 27.78 -31.55 -48.54
C PRO A 557 28.71 -31.75 -47.29
N ALA A 558 28.39 -32.80 -46.50
CA ALA A 558 29.28 -33.69 -45.70
C ALA A 558 29.75 -33.24 -44.29
N ALA A 559 29.84 -34.11 -43.26
CA ALA A 559 29.41 -35.53 -43.11
C ALA A 559 29.22 -35.92 -41.61
N ALA A 560 28.61 -37.09 -41.35
CA ALA A 560 28.42 -37.71 -40.02
C ALA A 560 29.48 -38.81 -39.72
N PRO A 561 29.39 -39.54 -38.58
CA PRO A 561 28.66 -40.83 -38.60
C PRO A 561 27.83 -41.16 -37.33
N THR A 562 27.17 -42.32 -37.34
CA THR A 562 26.05 -42.72 -36.47
C THR A 562 26.25 -44.03 -35.69
N SER A 563 25.65 -44.14 -34.49
CA SER A 563 25.20 -45.38 -33.82
C SER A 563 24.39 -45.04 -32.54
N THR A 564 23.52 -45.87 -31.93
CA THR A 564 22.57 -46.92 -32.40
C THR A 564 21.49 -47.11 -31.30
N ALA A 565 20.27 -47.55 -31.64
CA ALA A 565 19.21 -47.90 -30.67
C ALA A 565 19.31 -49.38 -30.19
N PRO A 566 18.49 -49.83 -29.20
CA PRO A 566 17.11 -50.23 -29.51
C PRO A 566 16.04 -49.72 -28.52
N GLU A 567 14.77 -50.10 -28.77
CA GLU A 567 13.55 -49.58 -28.16
C GLU A 567 13.11 -50.31 -26.87
N GLY A 568 12.14 -49.72 -26.15
CA GLY A 568 11.50 -50.36 -24.98
C GLY A 568 10.33 -49.56 -24.39
N HIS A 569 9.16 -49.61 -25.04
CA HIS A 569 7.93 -49.08 -24.46
C HIS A 569 7.34 -50.05 -23.41
N SER A 570 7.08 -49.56 -22.20
CA SER A 570 6.20 -50.22 -21.24
C SER A 570 5.36 -49.20 -20.47
N ASP A 571 4.04 -49.29 -20.61
CA ASP A 571 3.10 -48.50 -19.81
C ASP A 571 3.15 -48.97 -18.35
N SER A 572 3.54 -48.08 -17.45
CA SER A 572 3.34 -48.26 -16.01
C SER A 572 2.85 -46.97 -15.38
N TYR A 573 1.72 -47.06 -14.65
CA TYR A 573 1.15 -45.94 -13.91
C TYR A 573 2.08 -45.59 -12.73
N GLN A 574 2.94 -44.59 -12.90
CA GLN A 574 3.64 -43.97 -11.78
C GLN A 574 2.70 -42.96 -11.10
N MET A 575 2.39 -43.21 -9.83
CA MET A 575 1.74 -42.23 -8.97
C MET A 575 2.70 -41.06 -8.67
N PRO A 576 2.20 -39.82 -8.51
CA PRO A 576 3.06 -38.69 -8.15
C PRO A 576 3.72 -38.95 -6.79
N ILE A 577 5.04 -38.74 -6.73
CA ILE A 577 5.83 -38.91 -5.51
C ILE A 577 5.59 -37.70 -4.60
N VAL A 578 4.72 -37.87 -3.60
CA VAL A 578 4.42 -36.84 -2.59
C VAL A 578 5.64 -36.68 -1.67
N ALA A 579 6.42 -35.62 -1.90
CA ALA A 579 7.81 -35.53 -1.42
C ALA A 579 7.99 -35.02 0.02
N PHE A 580 6.97 -34.40 0.64
CA PHE A 580 7.14 -33.68 1.91
C PHE A 580 6.30 -34.30 3.02
N ALA A 581 6.97 -34.87 4.03
CA ALA A 581 6.34 -35.43 5.22
C ALA A 581 6.76 -34.67 6.49
N CYS A 582 5.82 -34.44 7.40
CA CYS A 582 6.05 -33.84 8.71
C CYS A 582 6.75 -34.83 9.65
N SER A 583 7.87 -34.43 10.24
CA SER A 583 8.63 -35.26 11.19
C SER A 583 7.90 -35.55 12.50
N ARG A 584 6.92 -34.71 12.88
CA ARG A 584 6.22 -34.78 14.18
C ARG A 584 4.96 -35.64 14.18
N CYS A 585 4.28 -35.78 13.04
CA CYS A 585 3.06 -36.60 12.94
C CYS A 585 2.93 -37.45 11.65
N ASN A 586 3.93 -37.41 10.76
CA ASN A 586 3.96 -38.15 9.48
C ASN A 586 2.84 -37.80 8.48
N ALA A 587 2.15 -36.67 8.67
CA ALA A 587 1.29 -36.07 7.65
C ALA A 587 2.10 -35.72 6.39
N ARG A 588 1.48 -35.82 5.20
CA ARG A 588 2.13 -35.63 3.90
C ARG A 588 1.50 -34.47 3.12
N PHE A 589 2.34 -33.75 2.39
CA PHE A 589 2.01 -32.50 1.71
C PHE A 589 2.57 -32.51 0.29
N GLU A 590 1.87 -31.86 -0.64
CA GLU A 590 2.29 -31.80 -2.05
C GLU A 590 3.35 -30.72 -2.26
N THR A 591 3.36 -29.69 -1.43
CA THR A 591 4.31 -28.56 -1.49
C THR A 591 5.12 -28.36 -0.19
N PRO A 592 6.28 -27.66 -0.25
CA PRO A 592 7.01 -27.24 0.95
C PRO A 592 6.22 -26.26 1.83
N ASP A 593 5.45 -25.35 1.23
CA ASP A 593 4.75 -24.27 1.94
C ASP A 593 3.60 -24.81 2.81
N GLU A 594 2.89 -25.84 2.33
CA GLU A 594 1.90 -26.58 3.12
C GLU A 594 2.55 -27.31 4.30
N ARG A 595 3.72 -27.93 4.08
CA ARG A 595 4.49 -28.57 5.16
C ARG A 595 4.93 -27.54 6.20
N GLN A 596 5.46 -26.39 5.79
CA GLN A 596 5.87 -25.31 6.70
C GLN A 596 4.66 -24.81 7.51
N SER A 597 3.55 -24.52 6.85
CA SER A 597 2.29 -24.09 7.50
C SER A 597 1.78 -25.10 8.54
N HIS A 598 2.07 -26.39 8.35
CA HIS A 598 1.73 -27.45 9.28
C HIS A 598 2.77 -27.63 10.42
N GLU A 599 4.05 -27.37 10.18
CA GLU A 599 5.08 -27.30 11.23
C GLU A 599 4.85 -26.07 12.15
N ASP A 600 4.40 -24.95 11.57
CA ASP A 600 3.95 -23.75 12.31
C ASP A 600 2.71 -24.05 13.18
N TRP A 601 1.75 -24.84 12.69
CA TRP A 601 0.61 -25.31 13.49
C TRP A 601 1.05 -26.16 14.69
N HIS A 602 2.04 -27.03 14.49
CA HIS A 602 2.61 -27.83 15.57
C HIS A 602 3.27 -26.93 16.64
N PHE A 603 4.02 -25.91 16.23
CA PHE A 603 4.64 -24.94 17.16
C PHE A 603 3.60 -24.09 17.92
N ALA A 604 2.56 -23.61 17.24
CA ALA A 604 1.46 -22.89 17.87
C ALA A 604 0.70 -23.74 18.90
N LYS A 605 0.60 -25.06 18.66
CA LYS A 605 0.00 -25.98 19.63
C LYS A 605 0.87 -26.18 20.87
N ASP A 606 2.18 -26.34 20.70
CA ASP A 606 3.11 -26.50 21.85
C ASP A 606 2.99 -25.30 22.81
N LEU A 607 2.99 -24.07 22.27
CA LEU A 607 2.80 -22.84 23.04
C LEU A 607 1.45 -22.82 23.81
N GLN A 608 0.37 -23.30 23.18
CA GLN A 608 -0.94 -23.41 23.84
C GLN A 608 -0.89 -24.43 25.00
N ASP A 609 -0.29 -25.59 24.78
CA ASP A 609 -0.17 -26.63 25.82
C ASP A 609 0.73 -26.14 26.99
N GLU A 610 1.77 -25.33 26.73
CA GLU A 610 2.59 -24.66 27.75
C GLU A 610 1.79 -23.63 28.59
N GLU A 611 1.00 -22.74 27.97
CA GLU A 611 0.16 -21.78 28.70
C GLU A 611 -0.88 -22.47 29.60
N HIS A 612 -1.41 -23.62 29.17
CA HIS A 612 -2.32 -24.44 29.98
C HIS A 612 -1.64 -25.08 31.19
N VAL A 613 -0.37 -25.47 31.09
CA VAL A 613 0.43 -25.98 32.23
C VAL A 613 0.70 -24.85 33.24
N VAL A 614 1.12 -23.67 32.79
CA VAL A 614 1.33 -22.50 33.69
C VAL A 614 0.03 -22.14 34.43
N SER A 615 -1.10 -22.15 33.72
CA SER A 615 -2.42 -21.82 34.27
C SER A 615 -2.94 -22.82 35.32
N THR A 616 -2.50 -24.09 35.26
CA THR A 616 -2.91 -25.12 36.23
C THR A 616 -2.06 -25.10 37.49
N VAL A 617 -0.76 -24.77 37.40
CA VAL A 617 0.11 -24.61 38.58
C VAL A 617 -0.39 -23.49 39.50
N VAL A 618 -0.71 -22.31 38.96
CA VAL A 618 -1.14 -21.13 39.75
C VAL A 618 -2.41 -21.39 40.56
N ASN A 619 -3.35 -22.18 40.02
CA ASN A 619 -4.61 -22.50 40.70
C ASN A 619 -4.49 -23.54 41.84
N SER A 620 -3.34 -24.21 41.98
CA SER A 620 -3.13 -25.23 43.03
C SER A 620 -2.84 -24.64 44.42
N ALA A 621 -2.31 -23.41 44.49
CA ALA A 621 -1.70 -22.86 45.69
C ALA A 621 -2.69 -22.36 46.78
N THR A 622 -3.98 -22.20 46.47
CA THR A 622 -4.94 -21.43 47.27
C THR A 622 -6.03 -22.25 47.98
N ARG A 623 -5.70 -23.47 48.45
CA ARG A 623 -6.61 -24.27 49.31
C ARG A 623 -5.93 -24.94 50.51
N ARG A 624 -5.90 -24.24 51.64
CA ARG A 624 -5.92 -24.82 53.01
C ARG A 624 -6.91 -24.06 53.89
N SER A 625 -7.58 -24.75 54.81
CA SER A 625 -8.76 -24.29 55.52
C SER A 625 -8.55 -24.13 57.03
N GLY A 626 -9.22 -23.14 57.63
CA GLY A 626 -9.33 -22.89 59.07
C GLY A 626 -10.74 -22.35 59.40
N PRO A 627 -11.27 -22.53 60.61
CA PRO A 627 -12.72 -22.54 60.82
C PRO A 627 -13.40 -21.16 61.09
N LYS A 628 -14.67 -21.13 60.69
CA LYS A 628 -15.75 -20.17 61.03
C LYS A 628 -16.15 -20.29 62.52
N PRO A 629 -16.82 -19.30 63.17
CA PRO A 629 -18.25 -19.01 62.87
C PRO A 629 -18.83 -17.60 63.17
N SER A 630 -20.13 -17.48 62.84
CA SER A 630 -21.12 -16.48 63.29
C SER A 630 -21.15 -15.10 62.60
N GLY A 631 -22.30 -14.41 62.73
CA GLY A 631 -22.62 -13.12 62.11
C GLY A 631 -23.61 -13.22 60.95
N ALA A 632 -24.76 -12.54 61.03
CA ALA A 632 -25.84 -12.63 60.04
C ALA A 632 -26.48 -11.27 59.70
N SER A 633 -26.97 -11.17 58.45
CA SER A 633 -28.12 -10.37 57.98
C SER A 633 -28.15 -8.83 58.05
N ALA A 634 -28.70 -8.29 56.95
CA ALA A 634 -29.59 -7.11 56.85
C ALA A 634 -29.03 -5.66 56.71
N LYS A 635 -29.27 -5.13 55.51
CA LYS A 635 -29.74 -3.76 55.16
C LYS A 635 -29.87 -2.71 56.30
N ARG A 636 -29.13 -1.59 56.20
CA ARG A 636 -29.68 -0.27 55.75
C ARG A 636 -28.65 0.89 55.73
N GLY A 637 -28.66 1.60 54.60
CA GLY A 637 -28.50 3.06 54.38
C GLY A 637 -27.71 4.00 55.32
N GLY A 638 -26.95 4.89 54.68
CA GLY A 638 -27.01 6.34 55.01
C GLY A 638 -25.69 7.07 55.26
N ARG A 639 -25.49 8.17 54.51
CA ARG A 639 -24.63 9.35 54.80
C ARG A 639 -23.16 9.14 55.23
N GLY A 640 -22.27 9.76 54.44
CA GLY A 640 -21.52 10.91 54.99
C GLY A 640 -20.00 10.82 55.12
N GLY A 641 -19.29 11.03 54.00
CA GLY A 641 -18.12 11.93 53.96
C GLY A 641 -16.77 11.45 54.50
N LYS A 642 -15.80 11.38 53.58
CA LYS A 642 -14.60 12.23 53.63
C LYS A 642 -14.02 12.41 52.21
N LEU A 643 -13.32 13.52 52.01
CA LEU A 643 -12.53 13.79 50.80
C LEU A 643 -11.08 13.43 51.10
N GLU A 644 -10.43 12.67 50.22
CA GLU A 644 -8.97 12.61 50.18
C GLU A 644 -8.43 13.73 49.27
N GLN A 645 -7.26 14.25 49.63
CA GLN A 645 -6.59 15.33 48.91
C GLN A 645 -5.81 14.75 47.72
N GLY A 646 -5.81 15.44 46.56
CA GLY A 646 -4.84 15.15 45.50
C GLY A 646 -5.33 15.21 44.05
N GLN A 647 -6.63 15.31 43.77
CA GLN A 647 -7.13 15.34 42.37
C GLN A 647 -7.82 16.66 42.01
N SER A 648 -7.12 17.50 41.24
CA SER A 648 -7.69 18.66 40.56
C SER A 648 -8.42 18.24 39.28
N LYS A 649 -9.74 18.46 39.23
CA LYS A 649 -10.51 18.28 37.98
C LYS A 649 -10.14 19.37 36.98
N LEU A 650 -9.60 18.98 35.84
CA LEU A 650 -9.48 19.86 34.67
C LEU A 650 -10.87 20.31 34.22
N LYS A 651 -11.07 21.64 34.13
CA LYS A 651 -12.20 22.21 33.40
C LYS A 651 -11.82 22.31 31.92
N PHE A 652 -12.73 21.89 31.04
CA PHE A 652 -12.65 22.26 29.63
C PHE A 652 -13.24 23.65 29.43
N GLY A 653 -12.60 24.42 28.57
CA GLY A 653 -13.03 25.71 28.00
C GLY A 653 -12.49 25.81 26.59
#